data_AF-A0A914QLL1-F1
#
_entry.id   AF-A0A914QLL1-F1
#
_cell.length_a   1.000
_cell.length_b   1.000
_cell.length_c   1.000
_cell.angle_alpha   90.00
_cell.angle_beta   90.00
_cell.angle_gamma   90.00
#
_symmetry.space_group_name_H-M   'P 1'
#
loop_
_entity.id
_entity.type
_entity.pdbx_description
1 polymer ?
#
loop_
_entity_poly.entity_id
_entity_poly.type
_entity_poly.pdbx_seq_one_letter_code
_entity_poly.pdbx_strand_id
1 'polypeptide(L)'
;MTEITRQALGRKAKLGQLYDASSDIFCDANLYGQNNDMETFSIDSFSTTVSRVSEMSTFEKFAALKVEKELHASIRCGLPIDINGCGKFLTTSEINGIETRGALVFRVRTKHEKITSNTLNNLKLFHPEILESCTNATHMVVSIDYGATAVVEVLYGVTAVLEGEYHHENEISKRAVRSTLENAIEALTNGAFGTVENQKEDFKQIKLNFYIDGLADNEELPKSLFEASEYLKKFPEKIQNNGNCSALTYHMIPINSLKFEENQIKSLPVFCSIKPGVLSDIFEAFDYFDSWEHKILLVKGQLDQYKKCIPTDIDEKVAAMVAVTQNARKTLAAALQEPLKKVRIGALDSQELCNIIEANKTPELSSEKIVKFSQKFNRYFEKIAFLKSLSGNNFHYVGEGAIVAEIVKEKKLKDYYVYYCNWKKCESKDVNEFYKMSKEEDKTMIFVDLEVNPDAGEKDMENCVLQFSNNICINDNVLSKKKEDLIANTEKTILNILLVLPVASTFEQWILSVINYLAFSTLEEAKTSPRIPFDFHLIDYQNPDDKEKLETLLTTNENFIARCYVDDNAESYILYLSNIGQYSIRFILKTPQDNNKTPSEMLAGVQSFAPEIKEFDKIFIIVFDDPNELKTTLDQLLATKEAEISEKVVFALPQYSSFNSSSFSPELISSHRDMLKQLDTLSEQSKIIFKDFENVIQSFDKNFQNRFYCDLFPFSCFNFMYGEEIEMALAAASLEEQTEMQKFNESVEPQLQILWSSAAAKITEVFDNFSKKSD
;
A
#
# COMPACT_ATOMS: atom_id res chain seq x y z
N MET A 1 -16.32 -4.58 -45.22
CA MET A 1 -15.79 -3.20 -45.26
C MET A 1 -15.60 -2.80 -43.81
N THR A 2 -14.38 -2.82 -43.29
CA THR A 2 -14.14 -2.44 -41.89
C THR A 2 -13.83 -0.95 -41.86
N GLU A 3 -14.88 -0.16 -41.70
CA GLU A 3 -14.78 1.25 -41.34
C GLU A 3 -13.97 1.37 -40.03
N ILE A 4 -13.08 2.35 -39.96
CA ILE A 4 -12.33 2.65 -38.75
C ILE A 4 -12.72 4.03 -38.22
N THR A 5 -12.60 4.16 -36.91
CA THR A 5 -12.82 5.42 -36.20
C THR A 5 -11.53 5.85 -35.52
N ARG A 6 -11.26 7.17 -35.50
CA ARG A 6 -10.15 7.79 -34.78
C ARG A 6 -10.59 9.02 -34.02
N GLN A 7 -10.23 9.13 -32.75
CA GLN A 7 -10.39 10.40 -32.02
C GLN A 7 -9.49 11.49 -32.63
N ALA A 8 -10.01 12.71 -32.74
CA ALA A 8 -9.27 13.80 -33.38
C ALA A 8 -8.06 14.24 -32.57
N LEU A 9 -8.21 14.37 -31.24
CA LEU A 9 -7.12 14.77 -30.32
C LEU A 9 -6.43 16.08 -30.76
N GLY A 10 -7.23 17.05 -31.22
CA GLY A 10 -6.76 18.33 -31.75
C GLY A 10 -6.23 18.30 -33.19
N ARG A 11 -6.12 17.12 -33.84
CA ARG A 11 -5.73 16.99 -35.25
C ARG A 11 -6.83 17.53 -36.16
N LYS A 12 -6.42 18.17 -37.24
CA LYS A 12 -7.32 18.73 -38.26
C LYS A 12 -7.28 17.88 -39.53
N ALA A 13 -8.45 17.50 -40.03
CA ALA A 13 -8.61 16.88 -41.32
C ALA A 13 -9.95 17.29 -41.96
N LYS A 14 -10.06 17.08 -43.26
CA LYS A 14 -11.27 17.38 -44.06
C LYS A 14 -11.89 16.12 -44.62
N LEU A 15 -13.17 16.19 -44.99
CA LEU A 15 -13.82 15.13 -45.76
C LEU A 15 -13.07 14.88 -47.07
N GLY A 16 -12.89 13.61 -47.43
CA GLY A 16 -12.11 13.18 -48.59
C GLY A 16 -10.60 13.12 -48.37
N GLN A 17 -10.09 13.61 -47.24
CA GLN A 17 -8.66 13.57 -46.94
C GLN A 17 -8.19 12.13 -46.74
N LEU A 18 -7.01 11.82 -47.29
CA LEU A 18 -6.38 10.51 -47.19
C LEU A 18 -5.70 10.33 -45.82
N TYR A 19 -5.65 9.07 -45.37
CA TYR A 19 -5.13 8.69 -44.06
C TYR A 19 -4.26 7.43 -44.15
N ASP A 20 -3.10 7.48 -43.51
CA ASP A 20 -2.22 6.33 -43.29
C ASP A 20 -2.51 5.75 -41.90
N ALA A 21 -3.33 4.70 -41.84
CA ALA A 21 -3.63 3.97 -40.61
C ALA A 21 -2.44 3.15 -40.07
N SER A 22 -1.35 2.95 -40.84
CA SER A 22 -0.16 2.28 -40.32
C SER A 22 0.61 3.19 -39.36
N SER A 23 0.72 4.48 -39.69
CA SER A 23 1.40 5.51 -38.89
C SER A 23 0.45 6.41 -38.09
N ASP A 24 -0.87 6.30 -38.30
CA ASP A 24 -1.93 7.15 -37.78
C ASP A 24 -1.81 8.65 -38.17
N ILE A 25 -1.42 8.94 -39.42
CA ILE A 25 -1.17 10.29 -39.94
C ILE A 25 -2.12 10.63 -41.10
N PHE A 26 -2.65 11.85 -41.11
CA PHE A 26 -3.36 12.37 -42.28
C PHE A 26 -2.39 12.76 -43.38
N CYS A 27 -2.63 12.28 -44.59
CA CYS A 27 -1.83 12.68 -45.74
C CYS A 27 -2.22 14.10 -46.18
N ASP A 28 -1.28 14.84 -46.77
CA ASP A 28 -1.54 16.16 -47.35
C ASP A 28 -2.17 16.04 -48.75
N ALA A 29 -3.23 15.24 -48.83
CA ALA A 29 -3.90 14.88 -50.07
C ALA A 29 -5.37 14.58 -49.83
N ASN A 30 -6.22 14.97 -50.78
CA ASN A 30 -7.64 14.72 -50.76
C ASN A 30 -8.04 13.98 -52.04
N LEU A 31 -8.79 12.89 -51.93
CA LEU A 31 -9.17 12.08 -53.10
C LEU A 31 -10.04 12.84 -54.10
N TYR A 32 -10.71 13.90 -53.67
CA TYR A 32 -11.51 14.79 -54.51
C TYR A 32 -10.68 15.96 -55.09
N GLY A 33 -9.37 15.99 -54.86
CA GLY A 33 -8.49 17.05 -55.33
C GLY A 33 -8.88 18.41 -54.73
N GLN A 34 -8.87 19.45 -55.59
CA GLN A 34 -9.36 20.79 -55.23
C GLN A 34 -10.85 20.99 -55.60
N ASN A 35 -11.53 19.97 -56.11
CA ASN A 35 -12.93 20.10 -56.53
C ASN A 35 -13.83 20.24 -55.31
N ASN A 36 -14.60 21.33 -55.28
CA ASN A 36 -15.59 21.62 -54.25
C ASN A 36 -16.96 20.97 -54.54
N ASP A 37 -17.08 20.18 -55.61
CA ASP A 37 -18.34 19.55 -56.04
C ASP A 37 -18.73 18.31 -55.20
N MET A 38 -18.11 18.14 -54.03
CA MET A 38 -18.45 17.08 -53.09
C MET A 38 -19.79 17.41 -52.41
N GLU A 39 -20.86 16.70 -52.75
CA GLU A 39 -22.09 16.79 -51.97
C GLU A 39 -21.86 16.13 -50.61
N THR A 40 -21.99 16.93 -49.54
CA THR A 40 -21.98 16.48 -48.16
C THR A 40 -23.36 16.71 -47.55
N PHE A 41 -23.71 15.90 -46.55
CA PHE A 41 -24.83 16.23 -45.69
C PHE A 41 -24.32 16.56 -44.29
N SER A 42 -25.00 17.50 -43.66
CA SER A 42 -24.70 17.96 -42.31
C SER A 42 -25.95 17.80 -41.45
N ILE A 43 -25.77 17.24 -40.26
CA ILE A 43 -26.80 17.17 -39.23
C ILE A 43 -26.27 17.94 -38.03
N ASP A 44 -26.97 19.01 -37.65
CA ASP A 44 -26.72 19.68 -36.38
C ASP A 44 -27.29 18.77 -35.28
N SER A 45 -26.40 18.26 -34.43
CA SER A 45 -26.73 17.34 -33.36
C SER A 45 -26.02 17.80 -32.10
N PHE A 46 -26.75 18.52 -31.26
CA PHE A 46 -26.23 19.01 -30.00
C PHE A 46 -26.37 17.95 -28.91
N SER A 47 -25.24 17.51 -28.36
CA SER A 47 -25.23 16.59 -27.22
C SER A 47 -24.03 16.84 -26.33
N THR A 48 -24.25 16.82 -25.02
CA THR A 48 -23.18 16.95 -24.03
C THR A 48 -23.03 15.63 -23.28
N THR A 49 -21.80 15.17 -23.14
CA THR A 49 -21.44 14.00 -22.34
C THR A 49 -20.38 14.39 -21.32
N VAL A 50 -20.53 13.89 -20.09
CA VAL A 50 -19.60 14.13 -19.00
C VAL A 50 -19.11 12.78 -18.50
N SER A 51 -17.80 12.59 -18.42
CA SER A 51 -17.18 11.42 -17.80
C SER A 51 -16.23 11.82 -16.69
N ARG A 52 -16.20 11.01 -15.64
CA ARG A 52 -15.40 11.24 -14.43
C ARG A 52 -14.37 10.14 -14.30
N VAL A 53 -13.18 10.51 -13.87
CA VAL A 53 -12.06 9.62 -13.61
C VAL A 53 -11.52 9.98 -12.24
N SER A 54 -11.80 9.15 -11.23
CA SER A 54 -11.45 9.45 -9.82
C SER A 54 -10.03 9.02 -9.46
N GLU A 55 -9.52 7.99 -10.13
CA GLU A 55 -8.13 7.56 -10.09
C GLU A 55 -7.68 7.44 -11.54
N MET A 56 -6.46 7.90 -11.85
CA MET A 56 -6.05 8.15 -13.22
C MET A 56 -4.87 7.30 -13.63
N SER A 57 -5.15 6.03 -13.95
CA SER A 57 -4.22 5.21 -14.73
C SER A 57 -4.07 5.74 -16.15
N THR A 58 -2.99 5.35 -16.83
CA THR A 58 -2.80 5.61 -18.25
C THR A 58 -4.00 5.10 -19.04
N PHE A 59 -4.45 3.87 -18.79
CA PHE A 59 -5.61 3.28 -19.46
C PHE A 59 -6.89 4.13 -19.31
N GLU A 60 -7.19 4.59 -18.09
CA GLU A 60 -8.37 5.43 -17.83
C GLU A 60 -8.30 6.78 -18.56
N LYS A 61 -7.12 7.38 -18.74
CA LYS A 61 -6.97 8.60 -19.56
C LYS A 61 -7.42 8.37 -21.00
N PHE A 62 -6.95 7.28 -21.61
CA PHE A 62 -7.31 6.94 -22.99
C PHE A 62 -8.80 6.59 -23.11
N ALA A 63 -9.34 5.83 -22.16
CA ALA A 63 -10.75 5.47 -22.10
C ALA A 63 -11.66 6.71 -21.96
N ALA A 64 -11.29 7.66 -21.10
CA ALA A 64 -12.05 8.88 -20.87
C ALA A 64 -12.14 9.78 -22.13
N LEU A 65 -11.09 9.79 -22.95
CA LEU A 65 -11.11 10.46 -24.26
C LEU A 65 -11.67 9.59 -25.40
N LYS A 66 -12.14 8.37 -25.10
CA LYS A 66 -12.66 7.39 -26.05
C LYS A 66 -11.66 7.03 -27.16
N VAL A 67 -10.37 6.99 -26.82
CA VAL A 67 -9.31 6.59 -27.75
C VAL A 67 -9.32 5.09 -27.93
N GLU A 68 -9.48 4.64 -29.17
CA GLU A 68 -9.42 3.23 -29.53
C GLU A 68 -8.02 2.62 -29.36
N LYS A 69 -7.97 1.30 -29.12
CA LYS A 69 -6.75 0.58 -28.77
C LYS A 69 -5.62 0.74 -29.79
N GLU A 70 -5.93 0.77 -31.09
CA GLU A 70 -4.91 0.96 -32.14
C GLU A 70 -4.23 2.32 -32.03
N LEU A 71 -4.99 3.41 -31.92
CA LEU A 71 -4.42 4.75 -31.74
C LEU A 71 -3.74 4.90 -30.38
N HIS A 72 -4.27 4.26 -29.33
CA HIS A 72 -3.61 4.18 -28.03
C HIS A 72 -2.20 3.56 -28.18
N ALA A 73 -2.07 2.42 -28.86
CA ALA A 73 -0.78 1.78 -29.11
C ALA A 73 0.17 2.71 -29.89
N SER A 74 -0.34 3.42 -30.90
CA SER A 74 0.44 4.37 -31.68
C SER A 74 1.00 5.52 -30.84
N ILE A 75 0.17 6.07 -29.95
CA ILE A 75 0.58 7.13 -29.04
C ILE A 75 1.62 6.61 -28.04
N ARG A 76 1.41 5.43 -27.46
CA ARG A 76 2.36 4.83 -26.50
C ARG A 76 3.70 4.47 -27.15
N CYS A 77 3.69 3.98 -28.39
CA CYS A 77 4.90 3.71 -29.15
C CYS A 77 5.59 4.99 -29.66
N GLY A 78 4.99 6.17 -29.45
CA GLY A 78 5.57 7.44 -29.87
C GLY A 78 5.59 7.64 -31.38
N LEU A 79 4.62 7.08 -32.11
CA LEU A 79 4.42 7.44 -33.50
C LEU A 79 4.17 8.96 -33.61
N PRO A 80 4.63 9.63 -34.69
CA PRO A 80 4.61 11.08 -34.81
C PRO A 80 3.20 11.61 -35.10
N ILE A 81 2.34 11.52 -34.09
CA ILE A 81 0.95 11.97 -34.09
C ILE A 81 0.92 13.38 -33.49
N ASP A 82 0.33 14.32 -34.22
CA ASP A 82 0.19 15.71 -33.76
C ASP A 82 -0.93 15.82 -32.70
N ILE A 83 -0.57 15.70 -31.43
CA ILE A 83 -1.50 15.75 -30.30
C ILE A 83 -1.66 17.20 -29.81
N ASN A 84 -2.88 17.73 -29.90
CA ASN A 84 -3.20 19.11 -29.51
C ASN A 84 -4.51 19.18 -28.71
N GLY A 85 -4.84 20.38 -28.20
CA GLY A 85 -6.08 20.62 -27.47
C GLY A 85 -6.24 19.70 -26.25
N CYS A 86 -7.40 19.04 -26.16
CA CYS A 86 -7.67 18.06 -25.10
C CYS A 86 -6.71 16.86 -25.13
N GLY A 87 -6.16 16.51 -26.30
CA GLY A 87 -5.27 15.36 -26.47
C GLY A 87 -3.98 15.48 -25.66
N LYS A 88 -3.53 16.70 -25.34
CA LYS A 88 -2.33 16.94 -24.51
C LYS A 88 -2.44 16.26 -23.14
N PHE A 89 -3.64 16.06 -22.63
CA PHE A 89 -3.93 15.29 -21.42
C PHE A 89 -3.33 13.87 -21.43
N LEU A 90 -3.26 13.22 -22.61
CA LEU A 90 -2.70 11.87 -22.75
C LEU A 90 -1.17 11.84 -22.56
N THR A 91 -0.51 12.99 -22.73
CA THR A 91 0.94 13.13 -22.64
C THR A 91 1.42 13.69 -21.29
N THR A 92 0.49 13.99 -20.37
CA THR A 92 0.83 14.52 -19.06
C THR A 92 1.53 13.43 -18.24
N SER A 93 2.74 13.73 -17.78
CA SER A 93 3.51 12.87 -16.89
C SER A 93 3.28 13.26 -15.43
N GLU A 94 3.62 12.33 -14.55
CA GLU A 94 3.78 12.61 -13.14
C GLU A 94 5.08 13.36 -12.87
N ILE A 95 5.01 14.39 -12.02
CA ILE A 95 6.18 15.24 -11.71
C ILE A 95 6.86 14.77 -10.42
N ASN A 96 6.08 14.33 -9.44
CA ASN A 96 6.54 14.15 -8.06
C ASN A 96 5.96 12.90 -7.35
N GLY A 97 5.08 12.12 -7.98
CA GLY A 97 4.51 10.86 -7.45
C GLY A 97 3.63 10.97 -6.18
N ILE A 98 3.64 12.12 -5.50
CA ILE A 98 2.90 12.39 -4.25
C ILE A 98 1.50 12.98 -4.47
N GLU A 99 1.16 13.30 -5.72
CA GLU A 99 -0.14 13.87 -6.09
C GLU A 99 -1.06 12.80 -6.66
N THR A 100 -2.22 12.63 -6.05
CA THR A 100 -3.31 11.84 -6.63
C THR A 100 -4.05 12.68 -7.66
N ARG A 101 -4.44 12.05 -8.76
CA ARG A 101 -5.01 12.71 -9.93
C ARG A 101 -6.37 12.15 -10.25
N GLY A 102 -7.29 13.05 -10.57
CA GLY A 102 -8.58 12.73 -11.16
C GLY A 102 -8.91 13.71 -12.27
N ALA A 103 -9.89 13.39 -13.10
CA ALA A 103 -10.28 14.25 -14.20
C ALA A 103 -11.80 14.26 -14.41
N LEU A 104 -12.28 15.43 -14.83
CA LEU A 104 -13.59 15.61 -15.42
C LEU A 104 -13.40 15.86 -16.92
N VAL A 105 -13.98 15.00 -17.75
CA VAL A 105 -13.97 15.16 -19.20
C VAL A 105 -15.36 15.59 -19.64
N PHE A 106 -15.44 16.79 -20.19
CA PHE A 106 -16.66 17.41 -20.66
C PHE A 106 -16.61 17.51 -22.19
N ARG A 107 -17.50 16.80 -22.88
CA ARG A 107 -17.48 16.70 -24.34
C ARG A 107 -18.82 17.16 -24.91
N VAL A 108 -18.77 18.17 -25.77
CA VAL A 108 -19.93 18.74 -26.46
C VAL A 108 -19.80 18.42 -27.94
N ARG A 109 -20.75 17.66 -28.49
CA ARG A 109 -20.92 17.46 -29.94
C ARG A 109 -21.94 18.46 -30.45
N THR A 110 -21.68 19.07 -31.60
CA THR A 110 -22.54 20.09 -32.20
C THR A 110 -23.03 19.72 -33.58
N LYS A 111 -22.18 19.07 -34.39
CA LYS A 111 -22.45 18.79 -35.80
C LYS A 111 -21.88 17.44 -36.20
N HIS A 112 -22.57 16.75 -37.09
CA HIS A 112 -22.08 15.59 -37.81
C HIS A 112 -22.08 15.89 -39.30
N GLU A 113 -20.93 15.73 -39.95
CA GLU A 113 -20.80 15.94 -41.40
C GLU A 113 -20.35 14.64 -42.06
N LYS A 114 -20.94 14.30 -43.21
CA LYS A 114 -20.65 13.06 -43.92
C LYS A 114 -20.82 13.22 -45.42
N ILE A 115 -19.94 12.56 -46.18
CA ILE A 115 -20.05 12.45 -47.64
C ILE A 115 -21.30 11.64 -47.98
N THR A 116 -22.12 12.14 -48.91
CA THR A 116 -23.34 11.42 -49.31
C THR A 116 -22.99 10.11 -50.04
N SER A 117 -23.87 9.11 -49.96
CA SER A 117 -23.68 7.86 -50.70
C SER A 117 -23.60 8.08 -52.21
N ASN A 118 -24.30 9.10 -52.75
CA ASN A 118 -24.25 9.45 -54.17
C ASN A 118 -22.83 9.92 -54.57
N THR A 119 -22.26 10.83 -53.79
CA THR A 119 -20.89 11.33 -54.00
C THR A 119 -19.86 10.21 -53.86
N LEU A 120 -20.03 9.33 -52.87
CA LEU A 120 -19.10 8.22 -52.63
C LEU A 120 -19.12 7.17 -53.76
N ASN A 121 -20.28 6.95 -54.38
CA ASN A 121 -20.46 6.02 -55.49
C ASN A 121 -20.10 6.64 -56.86
N ASN A 122 -19.91 7.96 -56.95
CA ASN A 122 -19.56 8.64 -58.18
C ASN A 122 -18.04 8.76 -58.35
N LEU A 123 -17.42 7.68 -58.81
CA LEU A 123 -15.97 7.56 -59.00
C LEU A 123 -15.36 8.62 -59.91
N LYS A 124 -16.16 9.27 -60.78
CA LYS A 124 -15.69 10.35 -61.66
C LYS A 124 -15.27 11.61 -60.89
N LEU A 125 -15.68 11.73 -59.63
CA LEU A 125 -15.28 12.82 -58.75
C LEU A 125 -13.94 12.56 -58.06
N PHE A 126 -13.43 11.33 -58.14
CA PHE A 126 -12.12 10.99 -57.58
C PHE A 126 -11.02 11.38 -58.56
N HIS A 127 -9.86 11.66 -57.98
CA HIS A 127 -8.59 11.89 -58.65
C HIS A 127 -7.61 10.78 -58.26
N PRO A 128 -7.72 9.57 -58.87
CA PRO A 128 -6.91 8.40 -58.49
C PRO A 128 -5.41 8.64 -58.62
N GLU A 129 -4.98 9.55 -59.50
CA GLU A 129 -3.58 9.96 -59.68
C GLU A 129 -2.94 10.47 -58.37
N ILE A 130 -3.73 11.00 -57.44
CA ILE A 130 -3.25 11.47 -56.13
C ILE A 130 -2.72 10.30 -55.29
N LEU A 131 -3.26 9.09 -55.47
CA LEU A 131 -2.83 7.89 -54.75
C LEU A 131 -1.40 7.47 -55.13
N GLU A 132 -0.90 7.88 -56.30
CA GLU A 132 0.50 7.66 -56.67
C GLU A 132 1.47 8.52 -55.86
N SER A 133 1.03 9.70 -55.42
CA SER A 133 1.81 10.61 -54.57
C SER A 133 1.70 10.28 -53.07
N CYS A 134 0.65 9.56 -52.68
CA CYS A 134 0.35 9.17 -51.29
C CYS A 134 0.33 7.64 -51.15
N THR A 135 1.47 7.01 -51.44
CA THR A 135 1.58 5.54 -51.55
C THR A 135 1.25 4.77 -50.28
N ASN A 136 1.28 5.43 -49.11
CA ASN A 136 1.00 4.80 -47.82
C ASN A 136 -0.45 5.01 -47.36
N ALA A 137 -1.25 5.79 -48.10
CA ALA A 137 -2.64 6.03 -47.75
C ALA A 137 -3.44 4.72 -47.80
N THR A 138 -4.09 4.38 -46.70
CA THR A 138 -4.91 3.16 -46.56
C THR A 138 -6.39 3.48 -46.47
N HIS A 139 -6.74 4.66 -45.95
CA HIS A 139 -8.12 5.07 -45.70
C HIS A 139 -8.41 6.49 -46.20
N MET A 140 -9.70 6.81 -46.29
CA MET A 140 -10.20 8.15 -46.60
C MET A 140 -11.25 8.58 -45.56
N VAL A 141 -11.19 9.84 -45.13
CA VAL A 141 -12.19 10.45 -44.23
C VAL A 141 -13.52 10.62 -44.95
N VAL A 142 -14.55 9.94 -44.47
CA VAL A 142 -15.92 10.04 -45.03
C VAL A 142 -16.90 10.73 -44.11
N SER A 143 -16.57 10.84 -42.83
CA SER A 143 -17.41 11.55 -41.87
C SER A 143 -16.60 12.13 -40.70
N ILE A 144 -17.08 13.24 -40.16
CA ILE A 144 -16.49 13.96 -39.04
C ILE A 144 -17.58 14.33 -38.04
N ASP A 145 -17.34 14.00 -36.77
CA ASP A 145 -18.07 14.57 -35.65
C ASP A 145 -17.37 15.82 -35.17
N TYR A 146 -18.09 16.94 -35.08
CA TYR A 146 -17.58 18.23 -34.64
C TYR A 146 -18.12 18.62 -33.26
N GLY A 147 -17.34 19.43 -32.56
CA GLY A 147 -17.66 19.96 -31.25
C GLY A 147 -16.41 20.38 -30.49
N ALA A 148 -16.38 20.20 -29.17
CA ALA A 148 -15.17 20.44 -28.37
C ALA A 148 -15.14 19.54 -27.13
N THR A 149 -13.94 19.18 -26.70
CA THR A 149 -13.69 18.50 -25.43
C THR A 149 -12.90 19.42 -24.50
N ALA A 150 -13.34 19.53 -23.25
CA ALA A 150 -12.60 20.13 -22.16
C ALA A 150 -12.28 19.05 -21.13
N VAL A 151 -11.00 18.92 -20.78
CA VAL A 151 -10.54 18.07 -19.67
C VAL A 151 -10.08 18.99 -18.56
N VAL A 152 -10.65 18.79 -17.36
CA VAL A 152 -10.19 19.41 -16.13
C VAL A 152 -9.53 18.33 -15.30
N GLU A 153 -8.19 18.35 -15.24
CA GLU A 153 -7.41 17.49 -14.35
C GLU A 153 -7.34 18.15 -12.97
N VAL A 154 -7.75 17.39 -11.97
CA VAL A 154 -7.77 17.77 -10.56
C VAL A 154 -6.62 17.04 -9.88
N LEU A 155 -5.68 17.80 -9.34
CA LEU A 155 -4.52 17.29 -8.62
C LEU A 155 -4.71 17.57 -7.13
N TYR A 156 -4.59 16.53 -6.31
CA TYR A 156 -4.61 16.66 -4.86
C TYR A 156 -3.42 15.91 -4.27
N GLY A 157 -2.52 16.65 -3.60
CA GLY A 157 -1.36 16.09 -2.95
C GLY A 157 -1.69 15.65 -1.54
N VAL A 158 -1.32 14.42 -1.17
CA VAL A 158 -1.13 14.08 0.24
C VAL A 158 0.30 13.67 0.45
N THR A 159 0.87 14.15 1.54
CA THR A 159 2.12 13.65 2.10
C THR A 159 1.92 12.23 2.64
N ALA A 160 1.53 11.28 1.79
CA ALA A 160 1.50 9.88 2.15
C ALA A 160 2.95 9.39 2.11
N VAL A 161 3.40 8.86 3.25
CA VAL A 161 4.72 8.24 3.43
C VAL A 161 4.73 6.90 2.69
N LEU A 162 5.88 6.54 2.11
CA LEU A 162 6.02 5.27 1.39
C LEU A 162 5.66 4.12 2.31
N GLU A 163 5.26 3.02 1.68
CA GLU A 163 4.98 1.73 2.31
C GLU A 163 6.19 1.25 3.12
N GLY A 164 6.27 1.72 4.36
CA GLY A 164 7.07 1.20 5.44
C GLY A 164 6.13 1.00 6.62
N GLU A 165 5.79 -0.25 6.90
CA GLU A 165 5.25 -0.81 8.15
C GLU A 165 3.94 -0.22 8.74
N TYR A 166 3.41 0.90 8.22
CA TYR A 166 2.14 1.52 8.65
C TYR A 166 1.02 1.30 7.63
N HIS A 167 0.64 0.05 7.39
CA HIS A 167 -0.37 -0.31 6.39
C HIS A 167 -1.78 0.25 6.68
N HIS A 168 -2.16 0.46 7.95
CA HIS A 168 -3.51 0.92 8.30
C HIS A 168 -3.72 2.44 8.15
N GLU A 169 -2.74 3.26 8.53
CA GLU A 169 -2.84 4.73 8.36
C GLU A 169 -2.72 5.15 6.89
N ASN A 170 -1.96 4.39 6.09
CA ASN A 170 -1.82 4.65 4.65
C ASN A 170 -3.12 4.37 3.88
N GLU A 171 -3.87 3.30 4.20
CA GLU A 171 -5.14 3.01 3.51
C GLU A 171 -6.25 3.99 3.90
N ILE A 172 -6.30 4.43 5.17
CA ILE A 172 -7.24 5.48 5.61
C ILE A 172 -6.91 6.81 4.93
N SER A 173 -5.62 7.16 4.86
CA SER A 173 -5.15 8.38 4.18
C SER A 173 -5.43 8.34 2.68
N LYS A 174 -5.17 7.21 2.00
CA LYS A 174 -5.51 7.01 0.58
C LYS A 174 -7.02 7.11 0.33
N ARG A 175 -7.86 6.53 1.19
CA ARG A 175 -9.33 6.67 1.08
C ARG A 175 -9.79 8.11 1.29
N ALA A 176 -9.20 8.83 2.25
CA ALA A 176 -9.52 10.24 2.48
C ALA A 176 -9.13 11.11 1.27
N VAL A 177 -7.95 10.89 0.70
CA VAL A 177 -7.47 11.51 -0.54
C VAL A 177 -8.44 11.28 -1.70
N ARG A 178 -8.78 10.01 -1.92
CA ARG A 178 -9.70 9.60 -2.99
C ARG A 178 -11.07 10.25 -2.79
N SER A 179 -11.61 10.22 -1.58
CA SER A 179 -12.88 10.87 -1.26
C SER A 179 -12.85 12.38 -1.50
N THR A 180 -11.77 13.07 -1.12
CA THR A 180 -11.61 14.51 -1.39
C THR A 180 -11.59 14.79 -2.90
N LEU A 181 -10.88 13.98 -3.67
CA LEU A 181 -10.80 14.10 -5.12
C LEU A 181 -12.15 13.82 -5.80
N GLU A 182 -12.85 12.76 -5.39
CA GLU A 182 -14.20 12.44 -5.85
C GLU A 182 -15.18 13.58 -5.56
N ASN A 183 -15.15 14.12 -4.34
CA ASN A 183 -15.97 15.27 -3.95
C ASN A 183 -15.65 16.53 -4.78
N ALA A 184 -14.37 16.77 -5.09
CA ALA A 184 -13.97 17.89 -5.94
C ALA A 184 -14.50 17.75 -7.38
N ILE A 185 -14.41 16.54 -7.96
CA ILE A 185 -14.95 16.24 -9.29
C ILE A 185 -16.48 16.32 -9.30
N GLU A 186 -17.14 15.88 -8.23
CA GLU A 186 -18.58 16.01 -8.08
C GLU A 186 -19.00 17.49 -7.97
N ALA A 187 -18.28 18.29 -7.18
CA ALA A 187 -18.52 19.72 -7.07
C ALA A 187 -18.39 20.44 -8.42
N LEU A 188 -17.41 20.06 -9.25
CA LEU A 188 -17.27 20.57 -10.63
C LEU A 188 -18.48 20.25 -11.50
N THR A 189 -19.16 19.12 -11.26
CA THR A 189 -20.33 18.72 -12.06
C THR A 189 -21.62 19.36 -11.57
N ASN A 190 -21.84 19.37 -10.25
CA ASN A 190 -23.13 19.74 -9.65
C ASN A 190 -23.17 21.21 -9.19
N GLY A 191 -22.04 21.92 -9.20
CA GLY A 191 -21.94 23.29 -8.71
C GLY A 191 -22.17 23.44 -7.19
N ALA A 192 -22.07 22.34 -6.43
CA ALA A 192 -22.37 22.27 -5.01
C ALA A 192 -21.18 22.71 -4.14
N PHE A 193 -20.74 23.96 -4.28
CA PHE A 193 -19.57 24.50 -3.54
C PHE A 193 -19.91 24.95 -2.11
N GLY A 194 -21.18 25.29 -1.85
CA GLY A 194 -21.63 25.88 -0.58
C GLY A 194 -21.43 25.00 0.66
N THR A 195 -21.39 23.68 0.49
CA THR A 195 -21.09 22.68 1.54
C THR A 195 -19.62 22.26 1.58
N VAL A 196 -18.86 22.49 0.51
CA VAL A 196 -17.54 21.89 0.27
C VAL A 196 -16.39 22.88 0.56
N GLU A 197 -16.51 24.13 0.13
CA GLU A 197 -15.45 25.15 0.32
C GLU A 197 -15.44 25.76 1.73
N ASN A 198 -16.59 25.78 2.42
CA ASN A 198 -16.73 26.38 3.75
C ASN A 198 -16.33 25.45 4.91
N GLN A 199 -15.95 24.19 4.65
CA GLN A 199 -15.78 23.19 5.74
C GLN A 199 -14.41 22.49 5.81
N LYS A 200 -13.48 22.59 4.85
CA LYS A 200 -12.17 21.92 4.95
C LYS A 200 -11.01 22.71 4.32
N GLU A 201 -9.93 22.91 5.08
CA GLU A 201 -8.65 23.47 4.59
C GLU A 201 -8.07 22.68 3.41
N ASP A 202 -8.42 21.40 3.32
CA ASP A 202 -8.02 20.45 2.28
C ASP A 202 -8.30 20.96 0.85
N PHE A 203 -9.42 21.65 0.60
CA PHE A 203 -9.76 22.12 -0.75
C PHE A 203 -8.84 23.25 -1.27
N LYS A 204 -8.10 23.93 -0.38
CA LYS A 204 -7.13 24.96 -0.79
C LYS A 204 -5.87 24.36 -1.43
N GLN A 205 -5.62 23.07 -1.25
CA GLN A 205 -4.44 22.38 -1.78
C GLN A 205 -4.67 21.78 -3.18
N ILE A 206 -5.90 21.85 -3.69
CA ILE A 206 -6.26 21.33 -5.00
C ILE A 206 -5.69 22.24 -6.10
N LYS A 207 -5.02 21.63 -7.08
CA LYS A 207 -4.57 22.31 -8.30
C LYS A 207 -5.39 21.82 -9.49
N LEU A 208 -5.64 22.71 -10.44
CA LEU A 208 -6.41 22.41 -11.65
C LEU A 208 -5.56 22.64 -12.88
N ASN A 209 -5.55 21.67 -13.80
CA ASN A 209 -5.00 21.82 -15.13
C ASN A 209 -6.13 21.66 -16.16
N PHE A 210 -6.09 22.47 -17.23
CA PHE A 210 -7.10 22.46 -18.28
C PHE A 210 -6.49 22.05 -19.62
N TYR A 211 -7.18 21.15 -20.32
CA TYR A 211 -6.84 20.73 -21.68
C TYR A 211 -8.11 20.84 -22.54
N ILE A 212 -8.21 21.90 -23.35
CA ILE A 212 -9.44 22.27 -24.06
C ILE A 212 -9.18 22.35 -25.56
N ASP A 213 -10.08 21.76 -26.35
CA ASP A 213 -10.06 21.90 -27.81
C ASP A 213 -10.42 23.31 -28.24
N GLY A 214 -9.65 23.88 -29.18
CA GLY A 214 -9.95 25.19 -29.76
C GLY A 214 -9.80 26.38 -28.79
N LEU A 215 -9.10 26.19 -27.67
CA LEU A 215 -8.78 27.27 -26.74
C LEU A 215 -7.91 28.33 -27.43
N ALA A 216 -8.27 29.61 -27.28
CA ALA A 216 -7.43 30.70 -27.76
C ALA A 216 -6.21 30.88 -26.84
N ASP A 217 -5.04 31.20 -27.41
CA ASP A 217 -3.78 31.30 -26.66
C ASP A 217 -3.79 32.34 -25.51
N ASN A 218 -4.77 33.26 -25.51
CA ASN A 218 -4.91 34.32 -24.51
C ASN A 218 -6.13 34.16 -23.59
N GLU A 219 -6.85 33.03 -23.62
CA GLU A 219 -8.02 32.84 -22.74
C GLU A 219 -7.55 32.55 -21.31
N GLU A 220 -7.98 33.40 -20.36
CA GLU A 220 -7.72 33.17 -18.93
C GLU A 220 -8.50 31.95 -18.45
N LEU A 221 -7.77 30.93 -18.00
CA LEU A 221 -8.32 29.69 -17.48
C LEU A 221 -8.66 29.81 -15.98
N PRO A 222 -9.71 29.11 -15.52
CA PRO A 222 -10.09 29.08 -14.11
C PRO A 222 -8.96 28.60 -13.20
N LYS A 223 -8.88 29.16 -11.99
CA LYS A 223 -7.86 28.77 -10.99
C LYS A 223 -8.45 28.09 -9.76
N SER A 224 -9.76 28.16 -9.57
CA SER A 224 -10.48 27.54 -8.46
C SER A 224 -11.55 26.56 -8.96
N LEU A 225 -11.99 25.65 -8.09
CA LEU A 225 -13.07 24.72 -8.41
C LEU A 225 -14.38 25.44 -8.74
N PHE A 226 -14.70 26.51 -8.00
CA PHE A 226 -15.86 27.35 -8.28
C PHE A 226 -15.80 27.97 -9.69
N GLU A 227 -14.71 28.66 -10.01
CA GLU A 227 -14.52 29.26 -11.35
C GLU A 227 -14.56 28.20 -12.45
N ALA A 228 -13.98 27.02 -12.21
CA ALA A 228 -13.95 25.92 -13.15
C ALA A 228 -15.35 25.39 -13.46
N SER A 229 -16.19 25.18 -12.43
CA SER A 229 -17.60 24.81 -12.65
C SER A 229 -18.37 25.89 -13.41
N GLU A 230 -18.21 27.17 -13.04
CA GLU A 230 -18.88 28.26 -13.75
C GLU A 230 -18.44 28.35 -15.22
N TYR A 231 -17.17 28.08 -15.49
CA TYR A 231 -16.66 27.96 -16.84
C TYR A 231 -17.31 26.78 -17.59
N LEU A 232 -17.34 25.59 -16.98
CA LEU A 232 -17.90 24.37 -17.59
C LEU A 232 -19.41 24.46 -17.85
N LYS A 233 -20.18 25.11 -16.96
CA LYS A 233 -21.62 25.39 -17.18
C LYS A 233 -21.87 26.21 -18.45
N LYS A 234 -20.98 27.18 -18.72
CA LYS A 234 -21.07 28.07 -19.90
C LYS A 234 -20.39 27.48 -21.14
N PHE A 235 -19.64 26.39 -20.99
CA PHE A 235 -18.88 25.78 -22.07
C PHE A 235 -19.74 25.33 -23.27
N PRO A 236 -20.87 24.62 -23.10
CA PRO A 236 -21.72 24.26 -24.23
C PRO A 236 -22.22 25.47 -25.05
N GLU A 237 -22.66 26.52 -24.37
CA GLU A 237 -23.14 27.75 -25.02
C GLU A 237 -22.02 28.48 -25.77
N LYS A 238 -20.82 28.55 -25.18
CA LYS A 238 -19.64 29.13 -25.83
C LYS A 238 -19.31 28.42 -27.14
N ILE A 239 -19.35 27.09 -27.16
CA ILE A 239 -19.05 26.29 -28.36
C ILE A 239 -20.13 26.48 -29.44
N GLN A 240 -21.40 26.54 -29.05
CA GLN A 240 -22.50 26.75 -29.97
C GLN A 240 -22.48 28.15 -30.60
N ASN A 241 -22.23 29.19 -29.81
CA ASN A 241 -22.33 30.60 -30.25
C ASN A 241 -21.12 31.09 -31.03
N ASN A 242 -19.90 30.62 -30.69
CA ASN A 242 -18.68 31.12 -31.32
C ASN A 242 -18.33 30.40 -32.63
N GLY A 243 -19.04 29.31 -32.98
CA GLY A 243 -18.70 28.49 -34.15
C GLY A 243 -17.35 27.77 -34.04
N ASN A 244 -16.67 27.84 -32.89
CA ASN A 244 -15.37 27.23 -32.61
C ASN A 244 -15.50 25.72 -32.37
N CYS A 245 -16.06 25.00 -33.34
CA CYS A 245 -16.15 23.56 -33.32
C CYS A 245 -14.89 22.96 -33.95
N SER A 246 -14.19 22.13 -33.20
CA SER A 246 -13.10 21.29 -33.67
C SER A 246 -13.62 19.91 -34.03
N ALA A 247 -12.87 19.15 -34.83
CA ALA A 247 -13.18 17.74 -35.01
C ALA A 247 -13.01 17.03 -33.66
N LEU A 248 -13.95 16.15 -33.33
CA LEU A 248 -13.91 15.25 -32.19
C LEU A 248 -13.50 13.84 -32.63
N THR A 249 -14.07 13.38 -33.73
CA THR A 249 -13.90 12.00 -34.20
C THR A 249 -13.99 11.95 -35.73
N TYR A 250 -13.10 11.16 -36.33
CA TYR A 250 -13.06 10.87 -37.75
C TYR A 250 -13.54 9.45 -38.02
N HIS A 251 -14.39 9.29 -39.02
CA HIS A 251 -14.82 8.00 -39.53
C HIS A 251 -14.30 7.82 -40.95
N MET A 252 -13.70 6.67 -41.20
CA MET A 252 -12.87 6.44 -42.36
C MET A 252 -13.13 5.08 -42.98
N ILE A 253 -13.19 5.03 -44.30
CA ILE A 253 -13.29 3.76 -45.03
C ILE A 253 -11.97 3.41 -45.71
N PRO A 254 -11.66 2.11 -45.87
CA PRO A 254 -10.50 1.68 -46.64
C PRO A 254 -10.59 2.16 -48.10
N ILE A 255 -9.50 2.69 -48.66
CA ILE A 255 -9.48 3.15 -50.06
C ILE A 255 -9.69 1.97 -51.02
N ASN A 256 -9.16 0.79 -50.68
CA ASN A 256 -9.35 -0.45 -51.45
C ASN A 256 -10.81 -0.93 -51.52
N SER A 257 -11.71 -0.34 -50.72
CA SER A 257 -13.14 -0.64 -50.77
C SER A 257 -13.89 0.18 -51.82
N LEU A 258 -13.23 1.21 -52.38
CA LEU A 258 -13.71 1.98 -53.52
C LEU A 258 -13.45 1.21 -54.81
N LYS A 259 -14.45 1.16 -55.70
CA LYS A 259 -14.41 0.35 -56.94
C LYS A 259 -13.80 1.13 -58.10
N PHE A 260 -12.49 1.38 -58.10
CA PHE A 260 -11.83 2.02 -59.24
C PHE A 260 -11.85 1.13 -60.51
N GLU A 261 -11.76 1.75 -61.70
CA GLU A 261 -11.70 0.97 -62.94
C GLU A 261 -10.38 0.17 -63.02
N GLU A 262 -10.42 -1.03 -63.62
CA GLU A 262 -9.22 -1.87 -63.81
C GLU A 262 -8.13 -1.07 -64.55
N ASN A 263 -6.91 -1.05 -63.97
CA ASN A 263 -5.70 -0.33 -64.43
C ASN A 263 -5.56 1.15 -64.03
N GLN A 264 -6.50 1.76 -63.29
CA GLN A 264 -6.34 3.15 -62.86
C GLN A 264 -5.38 3.36 -61.67
N ILE A 265 -5.15 2.32 -60.87
CA ILE A 265 -4.33 2.43 -59.65
C ILE A 265 -3.44 1.19 -59.51
N LYS A 266 -2.18 1.41 -59.12
CA LYS A 266 -1.28 0.36 -58.63
C LYS A 266 -1.85 -0.28 -57.36
N SER A 267 -1.31 -1.43 -56.96
CA SER A 267 -1.74 -2.10 -55.72
C SER A 267 -1.78 -1.14 -54.54
N LEU A 268 -2.95 -0.97 -53.94
CA LEU A 268 -3.15 -0.14 -52.76
C LEU A 268 -2.72 -0.88 -51.49
N PRO A 269 -2.16 -0.19 -50.49
CA PRO A 269 -1.83 -0.82 -49.21
C PRO A 269 -3.12 -1.24 -48.50
N VAL A 270 -3.08 -2.42 -47.88
CA VAL A 270 -4.19 -2.96 -47.09
C VAL A 270 -3.82 -2.84 -45.62
N PHE A 271 -4.68 -2.20 -44.84
CA PHE A 271 -4.52 -2.13 -43.40
C PHE A 271 -4.94 -3.45 -42.74
N CYS A 272 -4.09 -3.96 -41.87
CA CYS A 272 -4.31 -5.12 -41.03
C CYS A 272 -4.42 -4.67 -39.57
N SER A 273 -5.57 -4.90 -38.94
CA SER A 273 -5.70 -4.63 -37.50
C SER A 273 -4.87 -5.62 -36.69
N ILE A 274 -4.29 -5.13 -35.61
CA ILE A 274 -3.50 -5.91 -34.66
C ILE A 274 -4.46 -6.73 -33.78
N LYS A 275 -4.07 -7.98 -33.51
CA LYS A 275 -4.84 -8.87 -32.64
C LYS A 275 -4.98 -8.24 -31.24
N PRO A 276 -6.16 -8.30 -30.61
CA PRO A 276 -6.39 -7.70 -29.29
C PRO A 276 -5.40 -8.14 -28.21
N GLY A 277 -4.98 -9.42 -28.21
CA GLY A 277 -3.99 -9.92 -27.24
C GLY A 277 -2.63 -9.23 -27.36
N VAL A 278 -2.15 -9.00 -28.59
CA VAL A 278 -0.87 -8.30 -28.81
C VAL A 278 -0.95 -6.83 -28.40
N LEU A 279 -2.11 -6.18 -28.58
CA LEU A 279 -2.34 -4.83 -28.07
C LEU A 279 -2.31 -4.80 -26.54
N SER A 280 -2.91 -5.79 -25.88
CA SER A 280 -2.81 -5.94 -24.42
C SER A 280 -1.36 -6.10 -23.97
N ASP A 281 -0.56 -6.95 -24.64
CA ASP A 281 0.87 -7.12 -24.31
C ASP A 281 1.66 -5.80 -24.40
N ILE A 282 1.37 -4.99 -25.43
CA ILE A 282 1.98 -3.65 -25.57
C ILE A 282 1.59 -2.77 -24.38
N PHE A 283 0.32 -2.74 -24.00
CA PHE A 283 -0.16 -1.91 -22.90
C PHE A 283 0.42 -2.36 -21.56
N GLU A 284 0.40 -3.66 -21.28
CA GLU A 284 0.98 -4.22 -20.05
C GLU A 284 2.47 -3.92 -19.93
N ALA A 285 3.23 -4.00 -21.02
CA ALA A 285 4.65 -3.64 -21.01
C ALA A 285 4.87 -2.16 -20.67
N PHE A 286 4.00 -1.28 -21.16
CA PHE A 286 4.05 0.15 -20.87
C PHE A 286 3.57 0.49 -19.47
N ASP A 287 2.49 -0.14 -18.99
CA ASP A 287 1.95 0.02 -17.65
C ASP A 287 2.93 -0.50 -16.58
N TYR A 288 3.71 -1.53 -16.92
CA TYR A 288 4.82 -1.98 -16.10
C TYR A 288 5.83 -0.85 -15.86
N PHE A 289 6.29 -0.15 -16.90
CA PHE A 289 7.20 0.98 -16.73
C PHE A 289 6.56 2.17 -16.01
N ASP A 290 5.30 2.49 -16.33
CA ASP A 290 4.56 3.59 -15.69
C ASP A 290 4.40 3.33 -14.17
N SER A 291 4.08 2.10 -13.76
CA SER A 291 3.98 1.70 -12.35
C SER A 291 5.30 1.88 -11.59
N TRP A 292 6.43 1.54 -12.22
CA TRP A 292 7.74 1.70 -11.61
C TRP A 292 8.19 3.15 -11.55
N GLU A 293 7.96 3.91 -12.62
CA GLU A 293 8.22 5.34 -12.64
C GLU A 293 7.43 6.03 -11.52
N HIS A 294 6.15 5.72 -11.36
CA HIS A 294 5.32 6.22 -10.25
C HIS A 294 5.94 5.92 -8.88
N LYS A 295 6.30 4.66 -8.61
CA LYS A 295 6.91 4.26 -7.32
C LYS A 295 8.22 4.98 -7.02
N ILE A 296 9.09 5.15 -8.03
CA ILE A 296 10.36 5.85 -7.86
C ILE A 296 10.12 7.36 -7.70
N LEU A 297 9.17 7.94 -8.44
CA LEU A 297 8.78 9.34 -8.27
C LEU A 297 8.17 9.59 -6.90
N LEU A 298 7.43 8.63 -6.32
CA LEU A 298 6.93 8.72 -4.95
C LEU A 298 8.08 8.76 -3.93
N VAL A 299 9.10 7.89 -4.09
CA VAL A 299 10.36 7.98 -3.31
C VAL A 299 10.97 9.36 -3.46
N LYS A 300 11.12 9.84 -4.69
CA LYS A 300 11.72 11.13 -4.97
C LYS A 300 10.95 12.28 -4.33
N GLY A 301 9.63 12.34 -4.52
CA GLY A 301 8.79 13.41 -3.98
C GLY A 301 8.84 13.49 -2.46
N GLN A 302 8.93 12.34 -1.78
CA GLN A 302 9.10 12.32 -0.33
C GLN A 302 10.49 12.79 0.10
N LEU A 303 11.56 12.34 -0.57
CA LEU A 303 12.91 12.80 -0.26
C LEU A 303 13.07 14.29 -0.55
N ASP A 304 12.47 14.80 -1.63
CA ASP A 304 12.51 16.22 -2.01
C ASP A 304 11.84 17.12 -0.95
N GLN A 305 10.76 16.66 -0.29
CA GLN A 305 10.15 17.38 0.84
C GLN A 305 11.11 17.54 2.03
N TYR A 306 12.04 16.61 2.19
CA TYR A 306 13.03 16.59 3.28
C TYR A 306 14.45 16.68 2.73
N LYS A 307 14.66 17.37 1.62
CA LYS A 307 15.96 17.41 0.92
C LYS A 307 17.11 17.82 1.83
N LYS A 308 16.85 18.72 2.79
CA LYS A 308 17.83 19.17 3.80
C LYS A 308 18.29 18.07 4.75
N CYS A 309 17.53 16.97 4.85
CA CYS A 309 17.79 15.84 5.72
C CYS A 309 18.36 14.62 4.99
N ILE A 310 18.57 14.73 3.69
CA ILE A 310 18.98 13.62 2.83
C ILE A 310 20.34 13.94 2.22
N PRO A 311 21.33 13.04 2.32
CA PRO A 311 22.61 13.24 1.66
C PRO A 311 22.48 13.39 0.15
N THR A 312 23.28 14.25 -0.47
CA THR A 312 23.20 14.55 -1.91
C THR A 312 23.38 13.31 -2.79
N ASP A 313 24.22 12.35 -2.38
CA ASP A 313 24.46 11.10 -3.12
C ASP A 313 23.20 10.21 -3.21
N ILE A 314 22.25 10.38 -2.29
CA ILE A 314 20.97 9.67 -2.29
C ILE A 314 20.01 10.28 -3.31
N ASP A 315 19.92 11.62 -3.40
CA ASP A 315 19.12 12.31 -4.42
C ASP A 315 19.63 11.96 -5.83
N GLU A 316 20.94 11.96 -6.04
CA GLU A 316 21.56 11.56 -7.30
C GLU A 316 21.21 10.12 -7.70
N LYS A 317 21.23 9.17 -6.75
CA LYS A 317 20.84 7.77 -7.00
C LYS A 317 19.38 7.62 -7.39
N VAL A 318 18.48 8.36 -6.75
CA VAL A 318 17.05 8.36 -7.08
C VAL A 318 16.82 8.99 -8.44
N ALA A 319 17.43 10.13 -8.73
CA ALA A 319 17.37 10.77 -10.04
C ALA A 319 17.91 9.86 -11.16
N ALA A 320 19.02 9.15 -10.92
CA ALA A 320 19.56 8.17 -11.86
C ALA A 320 18.57 7.03 -12.13
N MET A 321 17.89 6.51 -11.10
CA MET A 321 16.89 5.46 -11.26
C MET A 321 15.66 5.94 -12.05
N VAL A 322 15.17 7.17 -11.81
CA VAL A 322 14.12 7.79 -12.63
C VAL A 322 14.55 7.83 -14.10
N ALA A 323 15.78 8.27 -14.37
CA ALA A 323 16.32 8.35 -15.73
C ALA A 323 16.43 6.97 -16.39
N VAL A 324 16.85 5.93 -15.66
CA VAL A 324 16.89 4.54 -16.16
C VAL A 324 15.50 4.07 -16.58
N THR A 325 14.48 4.27 -15.73
CA THR A 325 13.10 3.86 -16.04
C THR A 325 12.55 4.60 -17.26
N GLN A 326 12.74 5.92 -17.33
CA GLN A 326 12.31 6.74 -18.46
C GLN A 326 13.01 6.34 -19.77
N ASN A 327 14.31 6.04 -19.71
CA ASN A 327 15.08 5.61 -20.87
C ASN A 327 14.66 4.21 -21.33
N ALA A 328 14.38 3.28 -20.42
CA ALA A 328 13.87 1.96 -20.78
C ALA A 328 12.53 2.06 -21.52
N ARG A 329 11.59 2.86 -21.00
CA ARG A 329 10.31 3.14 -21.65
C ARG A 329 10.47 3.76 -23.04
N LYS A 330 11.34 4.77 -23.18
CA LYS A 330 11.63 5.41 -24.48
C LYS A 330 12.26 4.43 -25.47
N THR A 331 13.14 3.54 -24.99
CA THR A 331 13.80 2.53 -25.81
C THR A 331 12.78 1.52 -26.34
N LEU A 332 11.88 1.01 -25.49
CA LEU A 332 10.78 0.14 -25.92
C LEU A 332 9.89 0.84 -26.96
N ALA A 333 9.49 2.09 -26.69
CA ALA A 333 8.66 2.86 -27.62
C ALA A 333 9.33 2.97 -28.99
N ALA A 334 10.59 3.42 -29.04
CA ALA A 334 11.36 3.52 -30.28
C ALA A 334 11.51 2.18 -31.00
N ALA A 335 11.75 1.08 -30.26
CA ALA A 335 11.88 -0.26 -30.83
C ALA A 335 10.59 -0.78 -31.47
N LEU A 336 9.42 -0.35 -30.98
CA LEU A 336 8.12 -0.78 -31.49
C LEU A 336 7.62 0.04 -32.69
N GLN A 337 8.12 1.26 -32.94
CA GLN A 337 7.57 2.16 -33.98
C GLN A 337 7.50 1.56 -35.38
N GLU A 338 8.64 1.11 -35.92
CA GLU A 338 8.70 0.56 -37.28
C GLU A 338 8.04 -0.82 -37.39
N PRO A 339 8.26 -1.76 -36.45
CA PRO A 339 7.56 -3.04 -36.43
C PRO A 339 6.03 -2.87 -36.38
N LEU A 340 5.51 -1.93 -35.58
CA LEU A 340 4.07 -1.65 -35.48
C LEU A 340 3.49 -1.27 -36.84
N LYS A 341 4.16 -0.37 -37.57
CA LYS A 341 3.75 0.02 -38.94
C LYS A 341 3.78 -1.17 -39.89
N LYS A 342 4.84 -1.98 -39.86
CA LYS A 342 4.99 -3.16 -40.73
C LYS A 342 3.92 -4.22 -40.49
N VAL A 343 3.56 -4.48 -39.23
CA VAL A 343 2.46 -5.39 -38.89
C VAL A 343 1.14 -4.88 -39.46
N ARG A 344 0.89 -3.57 -39.34
CA ARG A 344 -0.35 -2.93 -39.83
C ARG A 344 -0.52 -2.92 -41.34
N ILE A 345 0.53 -3.19 -42.10
CA ILE A 345 0.47 -3.36 -43.57
C ILE A 345 0.68 -4.82 -43.99
N GLY A 346 0.69 -5.75 -43.04
CA GLY A 346 0.90 -7.19 -43.30
C GLY A 346 2.31 -7.57 -43.72
N ALA A 347 3.30 -6.67 -43.55
CA ALA A 347 4.70 -6.90 -43.88
C ALA A 347 5.49 -7.60 -42.76
N LEU A 348 4.90 -7.74 -41.57
CA LEU A 348 5.49 -8.42 -40.42
C LEU A 348 4.39 -9.16 -39.65
N ASP A 349 4.73 -10.29 -39.03
CA ASP A 349 3.80 -11.03 -38.17
C ASP A 349 3.63 -10.30 -36.82
N SER A 350 2.43 -10.33 -36.25
CA SER A 350 2.15 -9.63 -34.98
C SER A 350 2.94 -10.20 -33.80
N GLN A 351 3.40 -11.45 -33.87
CA GLN A 351 4.24 -12.09 -32.85
C GLN A 351 5.60 -11.39 -32.69
N GLU A 352 6.09 -10.72 -33.74
CA GLU A 352 7.36 -9.99 -33.66
C GLU A 352 7.28 -8.80 -32.69
N LEU A 353 6.10 -8.21 -32.50
CA LEU A 353 5.89 -7.17 -31.48
C LEU A 353 6.09 -7.74 -30.07
N CYS A 354 5.55 -8.94 -29.80
CA CYS A 354 5.75 -9.64 -28.53
C CYS A 354 7.23 -9.98 -28.31
N ASN A 355 7.95 -10.43 -29.35
CA ASN A 355 9.38 -10.72 -29.26
C ASN A 355 10.20 -9.46 -28.91
N ILE A 356 9.85 -8.30 -29.48
CA ILE A 356 10.49 -7.02 -29.17
C ILE A 356 10.21 -6.60 -27.73
N ILE A 357 8.98 -6.78 -27.24
CA ILE A 357 8.60 -6.49 -25.85
C ILE A 357 9.47 -7.32 -24.91
N GLU A 358 9.55 -8.64 -25.11
CA GLU A 358 10.36 -9.53 -24.28
C GLU A 358 11.85 -9.15 -24.31
N ALA A 359 12.40 -8.84 -25.49
CA ALA A 359 13.81 -8.45 -25.64
C ALA A 359 14.16 -7.12 -24.96
N ASN A 360 13.17 -6.24 -24.73
CA ASN A 360 13.33 -4.94 -24.10
C ASN A 360 12.95 -4.94 -22.60
N LYS A 361 12.59 -6.08 -22.02
CA LYS A 361 12.46 -6.19 -20.56
C LYS A 361 13.84 -5.99 -19.94
N THR A 362 13.99 -4.95 -19.11
CA THR A 362 15.26 -4.65 -18.46
C THR A 362 15.36 -5.39 -17.12
N PRO A 363 16.34 -6.30 -16.93
CA PRO A 363 16.51 -7.00 -15.66
C PRO A 363 16.80 -6.06 -14.49
N GLU A 364 17.22 -4.82 -14.76
CA GLU A 364 17.47 -3.76 -13.76
C GLU A 364 16.19 -3.21 -13.15
N LEU A 365 15.07 -3.25 -13.88
CA LEU A 365 13.76 -2.79 -13.41
C LEU A 365 12.87 -3.92 -12.90
N SER A 366 13.46 -5.09 -12.61
CA SER A 366 12.70 -6.19 -12.01
C SER A 366 12.07 -5.77 -10.69
N SER A 367 10.91 -6.34 -10.36
CA SER A 367 10.18 -6.04 -9.12
C SER A 367 11.07 -6.21 -7.89
N GLU A 368 11.86 -7.29 -7.84
CA GLU A 368 12.81 -7.56 -6.77
C GLU A 368 13.88 -6.47 -6.63
N LYS A 369 14.45 -5.98 -7.74
CA LYS A 369 15.48 -4.94 -7.69
C LYS A 369 14.90 -3.60 -7.26
N ILE A 370 13.68 -3.26 -7.68
CA ILE A 370 13.05 -2.02 -7.28
C ILE A 370 12.62 -2.08 -5.82
N VAL A 371 12.07 -3.19 -5.34
CA VAL A 371 11.81 -3.39 -3.90
C VAL A 371 13.09 -3.24 -3.10
N LYS A 372 14.18 -3.92 -3.51
CA LYS A 372 15.50 -3.76 -2.88
C LYS A 372 16.04 -2.35 -2.99
N PHE A 373 15.71 -1.60 -4.05
CA PHE A 373 16.07 -0.20 -4.20
C PHE A 373 15.31 0.66 -3.19
N SER A 374 13.98 0.55 -3.13
CA SER A 374 13.13 1.27 -2.17
C SER A 374 13.52 0.99 -0.72
N GLN A 375 13.80 -0.27 -0.38
CA GLN A 375 14.23 -0.68 0.96
C GLN A 375 15.52 0.01 1.43
N LYS A 376 16.42 0.40 0.51
CA LYS A 376 17.65 1.14 0.88
C LYS A 376 17.35 2.52 1.48
N PHE A 377 16.13 3.03 1.26
CA PHE A 377 15.69 4.33 1.75
C PHE A 377 14.84 4.25 3.02
N ASN A 378 14.45 3.06 3.49
CA ASN A 378 13.64 2.88 4.71
C ASN A 378 14.24 3.63 5.91
N ARG A 379 15.56 3.50 6.15
CA ARG A 379 16.26 4.25 7.20
C ARG A 379 16.09 5.77 7.11
N TYR A 380 15.99 6.32 5.90
CA TYR A 380 15.80 7.75 5.71
C TYR A 380 14.35 8.15 5.97
N PHE A 381 13.40 7.29 5.62
CA PHE A 381 12.00 7.49 5.99
C PHE A 381 11.80 7.39 7.50
N GLU A 382 12.47 6.46 8.19
CA GLU A 382 12.51 6.39 9.66
C GLU A 382 13.09 7.68 10.25
N LYS A 383 14.22 8.17 9.72
CA LYS A 383 14.80 9.46 10.12
C LYS A 383 13.82 10.61 9.94
N ILE A 384 13.16 10.69 8.78
CA ILE A 384 12.17 11.73 8.50
C ILE A 384 10.97 11.62 9.46
N ALA A 385 10.44 10.42 9.69
CA ALA A 385 9.33 10.19 10.61
C ALA A 385 9.70 10.58 12.04
N PHE A 386 10.92 10.27 12.47
CA PHE A 386 11.46 10.71 13.73
C PHE A 386 11.57 12.24 13.82
N LEU A 387 12.16 12.89 12.82
CA LEU A 387 12.26 14.36 12.79
C LEU A 387 10.88 15.04 12.80
N LYS A 388 9.87 14.42 12.16
CA LYS A 388 8.47 14.87 12.23
C LYS A 388 7.91 14.73 13.64
N SER A 389 8.17 13.63 14.35
CA SER A 389 7.63 13.43 15.71
C SER A 389 8.20 14.43 16.74
N LEU A 390 9.33 15.04 16.40
CA LEU A 390 9.97 16.13 17.15
C LEU A 390 9.39 17.52 16.83
N SER A 391 8.47 17.67 15.85
CA SER A 391 7.95 18.97 15.47
C SER A 391 7.18 19.63 16.63
N GLY A 392 7.76 20.70 17.18
CA GLY A 392 7.24 21.50 18.30
C GLY A 392 8.11 22.76 18.50
N ASN A 393 7.66 23.71 19.34
CA ASN A 393 8.23 25.07 19.42
C ASN A 393 9.71 25.16 19.85
N ASN A 394 10.30 24.08 20.37
CA ASN A 394 11.66 24.08 20.92
C ASN A 394 12.64 23.14 20.20
N PHE A 395 12.31 22.68 18.98
CA PHE A 395 13.18 21.80 18.19
C PHE A 395 13.81 22.55 17.00
N HIS A 396 15.11 22.33 16.78
CA HIS A 396 15.84 22.89 15.65
C HIS A 396 16.67 21.80 14.95
N TYR A 397 16.61 21.77 13.62
CA TYR A 397 17.34 20.81 12.80
C TYR A 397 18.53 21.50 12.10
N VAL A 398 19.70 20.86 12.16
CA VAL A 398 20.94 21.27 11.49
C VAL A 398 21.32 20.18 10.49
N GLY A 399 20.99 20.42 9.22
CA GLY A 399 21.36 19.58 8.08
C GLY A 399 22.45 20.23 7.21
N GLU A 400 22.41 19.97 5.91
CA GLU A 400 23.40 20.46 4.95
C GLU A 400 23.53 21.99 4.99
N GLY A 401 24.75 22.49 5.13
CA GLY A 401 25.07 23.93 5.10
C GLY A 401 24.61 24.74 6.31
N ALA A 402 23.88 24.15 7.26
CA ALA A 402 23.47 24.81 8.50
C ALA A 402 24.56 24.66 9.58
N ILE A 403 24.68 25.65 10.48
CA ILE A 403 25.66 25.62 11.57
C ILE A 403 24.95 25.91 12.90
N VAL A 404 25.26 25.12 13.94
CA VAL A 404 24.66 25.26 15.28
C VAL A 404 24.77 26.69 15.81
N ALA A 405 25.94 27.32 15.64
CA ALA A 405 26.21 28.67 16.11
C ALA A 405 25.25 29.73 15.54
N GLU A 406 24.80 29.55 14.29
CA GLU A 406 23.86 30.49 13.65
C GLU A 406 22.47 30.38 14.27
N ILE A 407 21.99 29.16 14.50
CA ILE A 407 20.70 28.90 15.16
C ILE A 407 20.70 29.48 16.57
N VAL A 408 21.75 29.20 17.34
CA VAL A 408 21.91 29.69 18.72
C VAL A 408 21.90 31.22 18.75
N LYS A 409 22.61 31.87 17.83
CA LYS A 409 22.65 33.33 17.70
C LYS A 409 21.31 33.92 17.27
N GLU A 410 20.65 33.33 16.27
CA GLU A 410 19.36 33.80 15.75
C GLU A 410 18.26 33.71 16.80
N LYS A 411 18.17 32.57 17.50
CA LYS A 411 17.14 32.31 18.50
C LYS A 411 17.49 32.82 19.91
N LYS A 412 18.71 33.35 20.10
CA LYS A 412 19.23 33.86 21.39
C LYS A 412 19.14 32.83 22.51
N LEU A 413 19.50 31.59 22.19
CA LEU A 413 19.41 30.47 23.14
C LEU A 413 20.43 30.63 24.26
N LYS A 414 19.97 30.51 25.51
CA LYS A 414 20.85 30.49 26.69
C LYS A 414 21.15 29.06 27.12
N ASP A 415 20.12 28.25 27.27
CA ASP A 415 20.21 26.85 27.68
C ASP A 415 19.63 25.98 26.57
N TYR A 416 20.44 25.05 26.07
CA TYR A 416 20.04 24.18 24.97
C TYR A 416 20.83 22.86 24.99
N TYR A 417 20.28 21.86 24.33
CA TYR A 417 20.92 20.57 24.14
C TYR A 417 21.22 20.37 22.66
N VAL A 418 22.38 19.80 22.35
CA VAL A 418 22.76 19.48 20.97
C VAL A 418 22.96 17.96 20.88
N TYR A 419 22.22 17.32 19.99
CA TYR A 419 22.40 15.91 19.67
C TYR A 419 23.09 15.77 18.33
N TYR A 420 24.32 15.28 18.37
CA TYR A 420 25.11 14.98 17.18
C TYR A 420 24.81 13.55 16.76
N CYS A 421 23.92 13.37 15.79
CA CYS A 421 23.42 12.07 15.39
C CYS A 421 24.06 11.60 14.08
N ASN A 422 24.68 10.43 14.10
CA ASN A 422 25.01 9.67 12.89
C ASN A 422 23.96 8.56 12.75
N TRP A 423 22.90 8.84 11.99
CA TRP A 423 21.72 7.97 11.92
C TRP A 423 22.07 6.52 11.52
N LYS A 424 22.98 6.32 10.56
CA LYS A 424 23.53 5.02 10.14
C LYS A 424 24.12 4.18 11.28
N LYS A 425 24.64 4.82 12.33
CA LYS A 425 25.29 4.18 13.47
C LYS A 425 24.47 4.26 14.75
N CYS A 426 23.30 4.90 14.70
CA CYS A 426 22.51 5.19 15.88
C CYS A 426 21.75 3.94 16.34
N GLU A 427 21.82 3.62 17.64
CA GLU A 427 20.99 2.58 18.22
C GLU A 427 19.57 3.11 18.50
N SER A 428 18.56 2.26 18.34
CA SER A 428 17.15 2.65 18.59
C SER A 428 16.93 3.19 20.01
N LYS A 429 17.74 2.75 20.98
CA LYS A 429 17.70 3.25 22.36
C LYS A 429 18.08 4.73 22.47
N ASP A 430 19.13 5.17 21.77
CA ASP A 430 19.63 6.54 21.86
C ASP A 430 18.60 7.53 21.29
N VAL A 431 18.00 7.15 20.15
CA VAL A 431 16.89 7.88 19.49
C VAL A 431 15.71 8.05 20.45
N ASN A 432 15.30 6.97 21.12
CA ASN A 432 14.19 6.97 22.06
C ASN A 432 14.47 7.81 23.31
N GLU A 433 15.69 7.80 23.82
CA GLU A 433 16.07 8.58 24.99
C GLU A 433 16.13 10.07 24.66
N PHE A 434 16.68 10.44 23.50
CA PHE A 434 16.61 11.81 22.99
C PHE A 434 15.16 12.27 22.78
N TYR A 435 14.30 11.41 22.21
CA TYR A 435 12.88 11.71 22.05
C TYR A 435 12.21 12.01 23.40
N LYS A 436 12.44 11.18 24.43
CA LYS A 436 11.90 11.43 25.77
C LYS A 436 12.37 12.78 26.32
N MET A 437 13.64 13.11 26.17
CA MET A 437 14.18 14.41 26.57
C MET A 437 13.54 15.57 25.82
N SER A 438 13.21 15.39 24.54
CA SER A 438 12.59 16.42 23.70
C SER A 438 11.15 16.79 24.10
N LYS A 439 10.47 15.91 24.86
CA LYS A 439 9.11 16.16 25.35
C LYS A 439 9.05 16.88 26.69
N GLU A 440 10.19 17.14 27.32
CA GLU A 440 10.26 17.95 28.55
C GLU A 440 10.05 19.44 28.17
N GLU A 441 8.98 20.07 28.68
CA GLU A 441 8.38 21.32 28.16
C GLU A 441 9.31 22.56 28.14
N ASP A 442 10.48 22.51 28.79
CA ASP A 442 11.39 23.66 28.93
C ASP A 442 12.72 23.54 28.16
N LYS A 443 12.93 22.46 27.40
CA LYS A 443 14.24 22.20 26.77
C LYS A 443 14.26 22.57 25.30
N THR A 444 15.18 23.46 24.92
CA THR A 444 15.50 23.69 23.50
C THR A 444 16.47 22.62 23.03
N MET A 445 16.11 21.92 21.95
CA MET A 445 16.83 20.78 21.40
C MET A 445 17.29 21.10 19.98
N ILE A 446 18.58 20.92 19.71
CA ILE A 446 19.19 21.04 18.39
C ILE A 446 19.63 19.65 17.94
N PHE A 447 19.13 19.18 16.80
CA PHE A 447 19.55 17.93 16.17
C PHE A 447 20.52 18.22 15.04
N VAL A 448 21.75 17.73 15.16
CA VAL A 448 22.81 17.84 14.16
C VAL A 448 22.94 16.52 13.43
N ASP A 449 22.63 16.53 12.14
CA ASP A 449 22.67 15.34 11.30
C ASP A 449 24.06 15.17 10.68
N LEU A 450 24.89 14.34 11.30
CA LEU A 450 26.26 14.08 10.86
C LEU A 450 26.34 13.32 9.54
N GLU A 451 25.25 12.72 9.06
CA GLU A 451 25.26 12.08 7.74
C GLU A 451 25.20 13.09 6.60
N VAL A 452 24.49 14.19 6.83
CA VAL A 452 24.25 15.26 5.86
C VAL A 452 25.25 16.39 6.05
N ASN A 453 25.72 16.57 7.28
CA ASN A 453 26.68 17.61 7.65
C ASN A 453 27.81 17.01 8.51
N PRO A 454 28.73 16.24 7.91
CA PRO A 454 29.78 15.53 8.63
C PRO A 454 30.78 16.47 9.31
N ASP A 455 30.89 17.72 8.85
CA ASP A 455 31.81 18.72 9.38
C ASP A 455 31.23 19.52 10.56
N ALA A 456 29.95 19.31 10.91
CA ALA A 456 29.30 20.04 11.99
C ALA A 456 29.72 19.59 13.40
N GLY A 457 30.37 18.44 13.54
CA GLY A 457 30.83 17.90 14.82
C GLY A 457 32.25 17.34 14.76
N GLU A 458 32.90 17.22 15.92
CA GLU A 458 34.16 16.48 16.02
C GLU A 458 33.89 14.97 15.90
N LYS A 459 34.87 14.19 15.42
CA LYS A 459 34.71 12.74 15.19
C LYS A 459 34.26 11.97 16.45
N ASP A 460 34.60 12.47 17.62
CA ASP A 460 34.30 11.82 18.91
C ASP A 460 32.90 12.18 19.44
N MET A 461 32.15 13.03 18.71
CA MET A 461 30.80 13.46 19.07
C MET A 461 29.69 12.62 18.41
N GLU A 462 30.01 11.50 17.75
CA GLU A 462 28.98 10.65 17.13
C GLU A 462 28.01 10.08 18.17
N ASN A 463 26.71 10.33 17.96
CA ASN A 463 25.58 9.89 18.78
C ASN A 463 25.63 10.37 20.25
N CYS A 464 26.16 11.57 20.51
CA CYS A 464 26.20 12.16 21.85
C CYS A 464 25.24 13.35 22.02
N VAL A 465 24.70 13.50 23.24
CA VAL A 465 23.91 14.68 23.63
C VAL A 465 24.74 15.56 24.55
N LEU A 466 25.03 16.77 24.10
CA LEU A 466 25.75 17.78 24.87
C LEU A 466 24.77 18.81 25.43
N GLN A 467 25.01 19.27 26.66
CA GLN A 467 24.24 20.34 27.28
C GLN A 467 25.06 21.64 27.32
N PHE A 468 24.46 22.73 26.85
CA PHE A 468 25.07 24.05 26.85
C PHE A 468 24.30 25.02 27.75
N SER A 469 25.04 25.88 28.45
CA SER A 469 24.50 27.06 29.13
C SER A 469 25.38 28.27 28.84
N ASN A 470 24.79 29.36 28.36
CA ASN A 470 25.48 30.57 27.89
C ASN A 470 26.63 30.27 26.91
N ASN A 471 26.40 29.31 25.99
CA ASN A 471 27.37 28.82 25.00
C ASN A 471 28.60 28.11 25.57
N ILE A 472 28.53 27.65 26.82
CA ILE A 472 29.57 26.83 27.45
C ILE A 472 28.99 25.42 27.58
N CYS A 473 29.72 24.40 27.12
CA CYS A 473 29.35 23.01 27.37
C CYS A 473 29.47 22.72 28.87
N ILE A 474 28.37 22.34 29.50
CA ILE A 474 28.30 22.08 30.95
C ILE A 474 28.18 20.59 31.27
N ASN A 475 27.83 19.76 30.31
CA ASN A 475 27.78 18.31 30.48
C ASN A 475 28.10 17.60 29.16
N ASP A 476 29.17 16.82 29.19
CA ASP A 476 29.59 15.99 28.08
C ASP A 476 28.85 14.64 28.17
N ASN A 477 28.03 14.36 27.15
CA ASN A 477 27.27 13.12 26.97
C ASN A 477 26.24 12.81 28.08
N VAL A 478 25.14 13.57 28.08
CA VAL A 478 24.00 13.39 29.01
C VAL A 478 23.40 11.98 28.93
N LEU A 479 23.44 11.33 27.77
CA LEU A 479 22.88 9.99 27.53
C LEU A 479 23.65 8.90 28.30
N SER A 480 24.98 8.91 28.25
CA SER A 480 25.79 7.89 28.94
C SER A 480 25.59 7.93 30.45
N LYS A 481 25.50 9.13 31.03
CA LYS A 481 25.26 9.32 32.47
C LYS A 481 23.89 8.81 32.91
N LYS A 482 22.83 9.10 32.14
CA LYS A 482 21.50 8.54 32.40
C LYS A 482 21.47 7.01 32.26
N LYS A 483 22.22 6.44 31.31
CA LYS A 483 22.33 4.99 31.14
C LYS A 483 22.96 4.33 32.38
N GLU A 484 24.03 4.92 32.93
CA GLU A 484 24.66 4.47 34.17
C GLU A 484 23.69 4.58 35.37
N ASP A 485 22.98 5.71 35.50
CA ASP A 485 21.99 5.92 36.57
C ASP A 485 20.78 4.98 36.47
N LEU A 486 20.34 4.64 35.26
CA LEU A 486 19.24 3.70 35.03
C LEU A 486 19.64 2.27 35.39
N ILE A 487 20.86 1.86 35.01
CA ILE A 487 21.42 0.54 35.31
C ILE A 487 21.68 0.39 36.81
N ALA A 488 22.11 1.46 37.50
CA ALA A 488 22.37 1.44 38.94
C ALA A 488 21.10 1.35 39.80
N ASN A 489 19.93 1.77 39.28
CA ASN A 489 18.69 1.90 40.07
C ASN A 489 17.58 0.89 39.73
N THR A 490 17.78 -0.03 38.79
CA THR A 490 16.78 -1.08 38.51
C THR A 490 17.10 -2.34 39.32
N GLU A 491 16.41 -2.54 40.45
CA GLU A 491 16.24 -3.89 41.01
C GLU A 491 15.51 -4.73 39.96
N LYS A 492 16.22 -5.68 39.34
CA LYS A 492 15.62 -6.54 38.31
C LYS A 492 14.62 -7.48 38.98
N THR A 493 13.34 -7.35 38.63
CA THR A 493 12.32 -8.30 39.05
C THR A 493 12.50 -9.60 38.28
N ILE A 494 12.81 -10.70 38.99
CA ILE A 494 12.88 -12.04 38.39
C ILE A 494 11.47 -12.61 38.29
N LEU A 495 11.06 -12.98 37.08
CA LEU A 495 9.78 -13.61 36.79
C LEU A 495 9.99 -15.11 36.52
N ASN A 496 9.44 -15.97 37.37
CA ASN A 496 9.52 -17.43 37.21
C ASN A 496 8.24 -17.94 36.53
N ILE A 497 8.39 -18.59 35.37
CA ILE A 497 7.30 -19.15 34.57
C ILE A 497 7.55 -20.65 34.39
N LEU A 498 6.66 -21.50 34.91
CA LEU A 498 6.64 -22.94 34.66
C LEU A 498 5.69 -23.22 33.47
N LEU A 499 6.21 -23.79 32.40
CA LEU A 499 5.45 -24.18 31.22
C LEU A 499 5.30 -25.71 31.19
N VAL A 500 4.06 -26.19 31.16
CA VAL A 500 3.71 -27.62 31.04
C VAL A 500 3.04 -27.82 29.68
N LEU A 501 3.76 -28.48 28.74
CA LEU A 501 3.36 -28.61 27.33
C LEU A 501 3.07 -30.08 26.95
N PRO A 502 2.11 -30.34 26.03
CA PRO A 502 1.87 -31.67 25.50
C PRO A 502 2.87 -31.97 24.37
N VAL A 503 3.20 -33.24 24.18
CA VAL A 503 4.39 -33.74 23.46
C VAL A 503 4.36 -33.51 21.93
N ALA A 504 3.30 -32.93 21.35
CA ALA A 504 3.05 -32.99 19.90
C ALA A 504 3.45 -31.76 19.06
N SER A 505 4.13 -30.75 19.61
CA SER A 505 4.63 -29.61 18.84
C SER A 505 6.11 -29.39 19.11
N THR A 506 6.90 -29.03 18.10
CA THR A 506 8.34 -28.81 18.28
C THR A 506 8.52 -27.67 19.27
N PHE A 507 8.91 -28.03 20.50
CA PHE A 507 9.21 -27.21 21.66
C PHE A 507 9.81 -25.82 21.34
N GLU A 508 10.70 -25.78 20.36
CA GLU A 508 11.36 -24.58 19.84
C GLU A 508 10.38 -23.51 19.31
N GLN A 509 9.31 -23.92 18.63
CA GLN A 509 8.31 -22.99 18.07
C GLN A 509 7.51 -22.25 19.15
N TRP A 510 7.24 -22.92 20.27
CA TRP A 510 6.50 -22.30 21.38
C TRP A 510 7.37 -21.30 22.13
N ILE A 511 8.60 -21.68 22.45
CA ILE A 511 9.56 -20.77 23.08
C ILE A 511 9.76 -19.54 22.19
N LEU A 512 9.98 -19.73 20.89
CA LEU A 512 10.13 -18.61 19.95
C LEU A 512 8.87 -17.73 19.90
N SER A 513 7.68 -18.31 19.97
CA SER A 513 6.42 -17.54 19.97
C SER A 513 6.27 -16.68 21.23
N VAL A 514 6.56 -17.25 22.40
CA VAL A 514 6.52 -16.54 23.69
C VAL A 514 7.60 -15.45 23.73
N ILE A 515 8.81 -15.74 23.27
CA ILE A 515 9.92 -14.79 23.26
C ILE A 515 9.65 -13.64 22.29
N ASN A 516 9.23 -13.94 21.06
CA ASN A 516 8.88 -12.89 20.11
C ASN A 516 7.79 -11.99 20.70
N TYR A 517 6.75 -12.58 21.28
CA TYR A 517 5.69 -11.79 21.91
C TYR A 517 6.19 -10.89 23.05
N LEU A 518 7.11 -11.37 23.89
CA LEU A 518 7.69 -10.58 24.97
C LEU A 518 8.69 -9.51 24.49
N ALA A 519 9.37 -9.74 23.36
CA ALA A 519 10.36 -8.83 22.79
C ALA A 519 9.74 -7.69 21.99
N PHE A 520 8.54 -7.90 21.43
CA PHE A 520 7.86 -6.92 20.59
C PHE A 520 6.78 -6.18 21.34
N SER A 521 6.60 -4.91 20.98
CA SER A 521 5.61 -4.08 21.61
C SER A 521 4.21 -4.42 21.09
N THR A 522 4.08 -4.99 19.87
CA THR A 522 2.81 -5.35 19.23
C THR A 522 2.77 -6.78 18.66
N LEU A 523 1.57 -7.35 18.48
CA LEU A 523 1.37 -8.68 17.86
C LEU A 523 1.70 -8.69 16.35
N GLU A 524 1.46 -7.57 15.65
CA GLU A 524 1.79 -7.41 14.23
C GLU A 524 3.31 -7.31 14.01
N GLU A 525 4.04 -6.64 14.90
CA GLU A 525 5.52 -6.65 14.93
C GLU A 525 6.05 -8.07 15.08
N ALA A 526 5.49 -8.86 16.01
CA ALA A 526 5.91 -10.24 16.23
C ALA A 526 5.63 -11.18 15.04
N LYS A 527 4.61 -10.89 14.23
CA LYS A 527 4.19 -11.69 13.08
C LYS A 527 4.97 -11.39 11.79
N THR A 528 5.35 -10.13 11.59
CA THR A 528 5.93 -9.63 10.33
C THR A 528 7.45 -9.50 10.37
N SER A 529 8.05 -9.48 11.56
CA SER A 529 9.51 -9.49 11.69
C SER A 529 10.06 -10.88 11.33
N PRO A 530 11.00 -11.00 10.38
CA PRO A 530 11.60 -12.29 10.03
C PRO A 530 12.25 -12.85 11.28
N ARG A 531 11.69 -13.96 11.81
CA ARG A 531 12.14 -14.74 13.00
C ARG A 531 13.47 -14.20 13.51
N ILE A 532 13.48 -13.43 14.60
CA ILE A 532 14.76 -13.04 15.20
C ILE A 532 15.48 -14.35 15.48
N PRO A 533 16.62 -14.64 14.82
CA PRO A 533 17.36 -15.85 15.08
C PRO A 533 18.16 -15.55 16.33
N PHE A 534 17.51 -15.62 17.48
CA PHE A 534 18.24 -15.83 18.70
C PHE A 534 18.59 -17.32 18.71
N ASP A 535 19.90 -17.60 18.67
CA ASP A 535 20.47 -18.90 18.99
C ASP A 535 20.09 -19.23 20.46
N PHE A 536 18.88 -19.72 20.73
CA PHE A 536 18.50 -20.18 22.08
C PHE A 536 18.92 -21.63 22.26
N HIS A 537 19.48 -21.96 23.42
CA HIS A 537 19.75 -23.34 23.77
C HIS A 537 19.37 -23.66 25.21
N LEU A 538 19.04 -24.93 25.44
CA LEU A 538 18.46 -25.46 26.66
C LEU A 538 19.53 -26.04 27.59
N ILE A 539 19.33 -25.86 28.89
CA ILE A 539 20.22 -26.37 29.94
C ILE A 539 19.47 -27.45 30.72
N ASP A 540 20.05 -28.66 30.82
CA ASP A 540 19.55 -29.72 31.69
C ASP A 540 20.06 -29.49 33.12
N TYR A 541 19.16 -29.15 34.03
CA TYR A 541 19.50 -28.84 35.41
C TYR A 541 19.83 -30.09 36.26
N GLN A 542 19.50 -31.28 35.75
CA GLN A 542 19.83 -32.56 36.39
C GLN A 542 21.29 -32.95 36.14
N ASN A 543 21.95 -32.37 35.13
CA ASN A 543 23.37 -32.58 34.85
C ASN A 543 24.25 -31.73 35.81
N PRO A 544 25.10 -32.34 36.66
CA PRO A 544 25.93 -31.61 37.63
C PRO A 544 26.90 -30.61 36.99
N ASP A 545 27.46 -30.94 35.82
CA ASP A 545 28.41 -30.08 35.11
C ASP A 545 27.71 -28.83 34.55
N ASP A 546 26.46 -28.99 34.08
CA ASP A 546 25.64 -27.89 33.59
C ASP A 546 25.12 -27.00 34.73
N LYS A 547 24.84 -27.60 35.89
CA LYS A 547 24.44 -26.88 37.11
C LYS A 547 25.56 -26.00 37.65
N GLU A 548 26.79 -26.52 37.78
CA GLU A 548 27.95 -25.72 38.23
C GLU A 548 28.29 -24.59 37.25
N LYS A 549 28.13 -24.85 35.95
CA LYS A 549 28.33 -23.86 34.88
C LYS A 549 27.26 -22.76 34.94
N LEU A 550 25.99 -23.09 35.15
CA LEU A 550 24.90 -22.13 35.34
C LEU A 550 25.13 -21.26 36.59
N GLU A 551 25.51 -21.87 37.72
CA GLU A 551 25.78 -21.15 38.97
C GLU A 551 26.97 -20.17 38.83
N THR A 552 28.02 -20.58 38.11
CA THR A 552 29.15 -19.70 37.77
C THR A 552 28.72 -18.55 36.85
N LEU A 553 27.89 -18.83 35.84
CA LEU A 553 27.42 -17.83 34.86
C LEU A 553 26.43 -16.81 35.43
N LEU A 554 25.56 -17.22 36.37
CA LEU A 554 24.62 -16.35 37.07
C LEU A 554 25.31 -15.29 37.94
N THR A 555 26.57 -15.52 38.33
CA THR A 555 27.35 -14.58 39.14
C THR A 555 28.16 -13.57 38.32
N THR A 556 28.36 -13.79 37.01
CA THR A 556 29.21 -12.95 36.15
C THR A 556 28.50 -11.86 35.33
N ASN A 557 27.17 -11.80 35.33
CA ASN A 557 26.35 -10.66 34.84
C ASN A 557 26.61 -10.19 33.38
N GLU A 558 27.09 -11.06 32.49
CA GLU A 558 27.17 -10.78 31.05
C GLU A 558 25.93 -11.34 30.31
N ASN A 559 25.46 -10.61 29.29
CA ASN A 559 24.36 -11.03 28.40
C ASN A 559 24.73 -12.34 27.72
N PHE A 560 24.17 -13.47 28.18
CA PHE A 560 24.53 -14.78 27.66
C PHE A 560 23.32 -15.53 27.11
N ILE A 561 23.51 -16.12 25.93
CA ILE A 561 22.65 -17.15 25.36
C ILE A 561 23.56 -18.36 25.07
N ALA A 562 23.37 -19.46 25.81
CA ALA A 562 24.27 -20.63 25.86
C ALA A 562 24.07 -21.59 24.69
N ARG A 563 25.08 -22.36 24.22
CA ARG A 563 25.03 -23.43 23.17
C ARG A 563 25.14 -24.86 23.72
N CYS A 564 24.20 -25.79 23.42
CA CYS A 564 24.45 -27.26 23.43
C CYS A 564 23.29 -28.12 22.83
N TYR A 565 23.55 -29.42 22.62
CA TYR A 565 22.69 -30.44 21.98
C TYR A 565 21.74 -31.15 22.95
N VAL A 566 20.57 -31.56 22.44
CA VAL A 566 19.54 -32.32 23.16
C VAL A 566 20.03 -33.75 23.44
N ASP A 567 19.99 -34.17 24.70
CA ASP A 567 19.98 -35.59 25.08
C ASP A 567 18.51 -36.01 25.23
N ASP A 568 18.10 -37.07 24.52
CA ASP A 568 16.71 -37.56 24.48
C ASP A 568 16.20 -38.07 25.84
N ASN A 569 16.97 -37.97 26.93
CA ASN A 569 16.65 -38.48 28.27
C ASN A 569 16.43 -37.39 29.36
N ALA A 570 16.57 -36.10 29.04
CA ALA A 570 16.44 -35.05 30.06
C ALA A 570 14.96 -34.80 30.45
N GLU A 571 14.66 -34.84 31.76
CA GLU A 571 13.30 -34.67 32.30
C GLU A 571 12.90 -33.20 32.55
N SER A 572 13.84 -32.26 32.58
CA SER A 572 13.56 -30.87 32.90
C SER A 572 14.58 -29.90 32.32
N TYR A 573 14.11 -28.77 31.82
CA TYR A 573 14.96 -27.69 31.30
C TYR A 573 14.71 -26.38 32.04
N ILE A 574 15.79 -25.63 32.29
CA ILE A 574 15.71 -24.24 32.76
C ILE A 574 16.22 -23.32 31.65
N LEU A 575 15.36 -22.44 31.14
CA LEU A 575 15.75 -21.41 30.18
C LEU A 575 15.86 -20.07 30.92
N TYR A 576 17.03 -19.44 30.87
CA TYR A 576 17.23 -18.10 31.43
C TYR A 576 17.29 -17.09 30.29
N LEU A 577 16.34 -16.15 30.26
CA LEU A 577 16.38 -15.01 29.35
C LEU A 577 16.80 -13.77 30.12
N SER A 578 18.05 -13.37 29.93
CA SER A 578 18.54 -12.11 30.46
C SER A 578 18.05 -10.95 29.58
N ASN A 579 17.42 -9.96 30.21
CA ASN A 579 17.15 -8.61 29.68
C ASN A 579 16.06 -8.49 28.59
N ILE A 580 14.80 -8.75 28.97
CA ILE A 580 13.64 -8.18 28.26
C ILE A 580 13.12 -7.00 29.08
N GLY A 581 13.54 -5.79 28.72
CA GLY A 581 13.20 -4.58 29.47
C GLY A 581 13.76 -4.60 30.90
N GLN A 582 12.88 -4.54 31.91
CA GLN A 582 13.23 -4.54 33.33
C GLN A 582 13.19 -5.93 34.01
N TYR A 583 12.83 -6.98 33.27
CA TYR A 583 12.60 -8.31 33.82
C TYR A 583 13.73 -9.28 33.47
N SER A 584 14.00 -10.21 34.40
CA SER A 584 14.76 -11.42 34.11
C SER A 584 13.79 -12.60 34.14
N ILE A 585 13.65 -13.34 33.05
CA ILE A 585 12.63 -14.39 32.93
C ILE A 585 13.29 -15.75 33.03
N ARG A 586 12.79 -16.59 33.92
CA ARG A 586 13.23 -17.99 34.08
C ARG A 586 12.08 -18.91 33.69
N PHE A 587 12.28 -19.69 32.63
CA PHE A 587 11.36 -20.77 32.28
C PHE A 587 11.79 -22.07 32.95
N ILE A 588 10.83 -22.79 33.53
CA ILE A 588 10.99 -24.16 33.99
C ILE A 588 10.10 -25.01 33.06
N LEU A 589 10.65 -26.04 32.41
CA LEU A 589 9.97 -26.83 31.40
C LEU A 589 10.11 -28.33 31.71
N LYS A 590 9.02 -29.09 31.62
CA LYS A 590 9.02 -30.57 31.70
C LYS A 590 8.16 -31.15 30.58
N THR A 591 8.72 -32.08 29.81
CA THR A 591 8.03 -32.80 28.73
C THR A 591 7.91 -34.28 29.12
N PRO A 592 6.70 -34.87 29.17
CA PRO A 592 6.58 -36.32 29.39
C PRO A 592 7.12 -37.08 28.16
N GLN A 593 8.00 -38.06 28.36
CA GLN A 593 8.65 -38.78 27.26
C GLN A 593 7.78 -39.84 26.55
N ASP A 594 6.58 -40.14 27.07
CA ASP A 594 5.75 -41.21 26.55
C ASP A 594 4.30 -40.74 26.41
N ASN A 595 3.75 -40.88 25.21
CA ASN A 595 2.41 -40.42 24.82
C ASN A 595 1.28 -41.20 25.50
N ASN A 596 1.61 -42.23 26.29
CA ASN A 596 0.64 -43.10 26.97
C ASN A 596 0.60 -42.95 28.50
N LYS A 597 1.30 -41.96 29.07
CA LYS A 597 1.27 -41.76 30.53
C LYS A 597 -0.12 -41.31 30.99
N THR A 598 -0.58 -41.93 32.07
CA THR A 598 -1.85 -41.57 32.70
C THR A 598 -1.73 -40.24 33.46
N PRO A 599 -2.82 -39.49 33.66
CA PRO A 599 -2.81 -38.25 34.46
C PRO A 599 -2.13 -38.39 35.84
N SER A 600 -2.22 -39.57 36.46
CA SER A 600 -1.56 -39.86 37.74
C SER A 600 -0.02 -39.91 37.65
N GLU A 601 0.54 -40.28 36.51
CA GLU A 601 2.00 -40.29 36.29
C GLU A 601 2.53 -38.89 35.95
N MET A 602 1.72 -38.05 35.30
CA MET A 602 2.01 -36.62 35.11
C MET A 602 2.02 -35.89 36.47
N LEU A 603 1.05 -36.20 37.34
CA LEU A 603 0.98 -35.67 38.70
C LEU A 603 2.20 -36.04 39.55
N ALA A 604 2.67 -37.28 39.48
CA ALA A 604 3.89 -37.71 40.17
C ALA A 604 5.13 -36.88 39.75
N GLY A 605 5.18 -36.47 38.48
CA GLY A 605 6.22 -35.58 37.95
C GLY A 605 6.11 -34.11 38.38
N VAL A 606 4.91 -33.61 38.71
CA VAL A 606 4.74 -32.27 39.31
C VAL A 606 5.03 -32.31 40.81
N GLN A 607 4.58 -33.36 41.50
CA GLN A 607 4.85 -33.57 42.92
C GLN A 607 6.34 -33.76 43.20
N SER A 608 7.12 -34.31 42.27
CA SER A 608 8.57 -34.41 42.40
C SER A 608 9.28 -33.04 42.40
N PHE A 609 8.63 -31.97 41.92
CA PHE A 609 9.16 -30.59 41.89
C PHE A 609 8.62 -29.68 43.01
N ALA A 610 7.70 -30.20 43.83
CA ALA A 610 7.12 -29.46 44.94
C ALA A 610 8.16 -28.85 45.91
N PRO A 611 9.29 -29.51 46.22
CA PRO A 611 10.35 -28.92 47.03
C PRO A 611 11.03 -27.70 46.38
N GLU A 612 11.36 -27.75 45.09
CA GLU A 612 12.03 -26.68 44.35
C GLU A 612 11.09 -25.49 44.13
N ILE A 613 9.80 -25.75 43.90
CA ILE A 613 8.74 -24.74 43.74
C ILE A 613 8.58 -23.91 45.03
N LYS A 614 8.83 -24.48 46.21
CA LYS A 614 8.71 -23.76 47.50
C LYS A 614 9.73 -22.63 47.67
N GLU A 615 10.89 -22.72 47.01
CA GLU A 615 11.96 -21.72 47.10
C GLU A 615 11.66 -20.42 46.35
N PHE A 616 10.63 -20.40 45.50
CA PHE A 616 10.25 -19.21 44.76
C PHE A 616 9.14 -18.41 45.45
N ASP A 617 9.26 -17.09 45.42
CA ASP A 617 8.26 -16.19 46.03
C ASP A 617 6.95 -16.15 45.23
N LYS A 618 7.01 -16.28 43.90
CA LYS A 618 5.87 -16.34 42.97
C LYS A 618 6.22 -17.18 41.74
N ILE A 619 5.29 -18.04 41.30
CA ILE A 619 5.44 -18.88 40.11
C ILE A 619 4.18 -18.79 39.27
N PHE A 620 4.35 -18.55 37.97
CA PHE A 620 3.28 -18.65 36.99
C PHE A 620 3.31 -20.04 36.36
N ILE A 621 2.26 -20.83 36.50
CA ILE A 621 2.15 -22.14 35.87
C ILE A 621 1.20 -22.03 34.68
N ILE A 622 1.66 -22.36 33.49
CA ILE A 622 0.84 -22.39 32.27
C ILE A 622 0.74 -23.84 31.82
N VAL A 623 -0.48 -24.39 31.80
CA VAL A 623 -0.75 -25.79 31.46
C VAL A 623 -1.52 -25.86 30.15
N PHE A 624 -1.00 -26.60 29.19
CA PHE A 624 -1.59 -26.81 27.88
C PHE A 624 -1.98 -28.30 27.78
N ASP A 625 -3.22 -28.68 28.10
CA ASP A 625 -3.64 -30.10 28.12
C ASP A 625 -5.11 -30.28 27.76
N ASP A 626 -5.59 -31.49 27.39
CA ASP A 626 -7.02 -31.77 27.13
C ASP A 626 -7.88 -31.29 28.32
N PRO A 627 -9.00 -30.56 28.11
CA PRO A 627 -9.85 -30.05 29.19
C PRO A 627 -10.24 -31.09 30.27
N ASN A 628 -10.44 -32.35 29.89
CA ASN A 628 -10.84 -33.41 30.81
C ASN A 628 -9.65 -33.96 31.62
N GLU A 629 -8.46 -34.02 31.04
CA GLU A 629 -7.21 -34.44 31.70
C GLU A 629 -6.66 -33.33 32.60
N LEU A 630 -6.76 -32.08 32.14
CA LEU A 630 -6.46 -30.87 32.89
C LEU A 630 -7.28 -30.80 34.19
N LYS A 631 -8.59 -31.04 34.12
CA LYS A 631 -9.46 -31.06 35.30
C LYS A 631 -9.02 -32.10 36.32
N THR A 632 -8.77 -33.32 35.85
CA THR A 632 -8.34 -34.44 36.70
C THR A 632 -6.98 -34.13 37.36
N THR A 633 -6.06 -33.54 36.61
CA THR A 633 -4.73 -33.14 37.08
C THR A 633 -4.81 -32.01 38.10
N LEU A 634 -5.66 -31.01 37.86
CA LEU A 634 -5.94 -29.91 38.80
C LEU A 634 -6.55 -30.43 40.09
N ASP A 635 -7.65 -31.19 40.02
CA ASP A 635 -8.33 -31.74 41.21
C ASP A 635 -7.36 -32.57 42.07
N GLN A 636 -6.44 -33.30 41.44
CA GLN A 636 -5.42 -34.08 42.13
C GLN A 636 -4.28 -33.23 42.71
N LEU A 637 -3.82 -32.18 42.01
CA LEU A 637 -2.82 -31.23 42.52
C LEU A 637 -3.33 -30.49 43.75
N LEU A 638 -4.58 -30.06 43.69
CA LEU A 638 -5.29 -29.38 44.78
C LEU A 638 -5.58 -30.30 45.97
N ALA A 639 -5.76 -31.59 45.72
CA ALA A 639 -5.92 -32.60 46.77
C ALA A 639 -4.60 -32.96 47.47
N THR A 640 -3.45 -32.71 46.86
CA THR A 640 -2.15 -32.83 47.52
C THR A 640 -2.08 -31.81 48.67
N LYS A 641 -1.91 -32.26 49.91
CA LYS A 641 -2.04 -31.47 51.16
C LYS A 641 -1.00 -30.33 51.35
N GLU A 642 -0.37 -29.83 50.30
CA GLU A 642 0.61 -28.75 50.36
C GLU A 642 -0.03 -27.39 50.06
N ALA A 643 -0.84 -26.91 51.01
CA ALA A 643 -1.58 -25.64 50.93
C ALA A 643 -0.71 -24.39 50.69
N GLU A 644 0.61 -24.50 50.87
CA GLU A 644 1.57 -23.42 50.65
C GLU A 644 1.91 -23.21 49.17
N ILE A 645 1.84 -24.28 48.35
CA ILE A 645 2.10 -24.18 46.89
C ILE A 645 0.93 -23.50 46.19
N SER A 646 -0.31 -23.80 46.60
CA SER A 646 -1.51 -23.19 46.02
C SER A 646 -1.58 -21.67 46.17
N GLU A 647 -0.97 -21.08 47.20
CA GLU A 647 -0.96 -19.62 47.41
C GLU A 647 0.06 -18.88 46.51
N LYS A 648 1.00 -19.61 45.89
CA LYS A 648 2.11 -19.05 45.10
C LYS A 648 1.98 -19.28 43.60
N VAL A 649 0.95 -20.03 43.18
CA VAL A 649 0.74 -20.51 41.81
C VAL A 649 -0.40 -19.75 41.12
N VAL A 650 -0.13 -19.20 39.95
CA VAL A 650 -1.15 -18.63 39.06
C VAL A 650 -1.28 -19.54 37.84
N PHE A 651 -2.49 -20.04 37.58
CA PHE A 651 -2.78 -20.86 36.41
C PHE A 651 -3.24 -20.00 35.24
N ALA A 652 -2.62 -20.19 34.07
CA ALA A 652 -3.07 -19.59 32.82
C ALA A 652 -3.40 -20.69 31.80
N LEU A 653 -4.57 -20.58 31.17
CA LEU A 653 -5.02 -21.48 30.12
C LEU A 653 -4.89 -20.82 28.75
N PRO A 654 -4.39 -21.50 27.72
CA PRO A 654 -4.47 -21.00 26.35
C PRO A 654 -5.92 -21.03 25.86
N GLN A 655 -6.30 -20.07 25.02
CA GLN A 655 -7.50 -20.25 24.18
C GLN A 655 -7.21 -21.33 23.14
N TYR A 656 -8.11 -22.32 23.05
CA TYR A 656 -8.07 -23.39 22.05
C TYR A 656 -8.44 -22.84 20.67
N SER A 657 -7.46 -22.38 19.90
CA SER A 657 -7.69 -21.85 18.54
C SER A 657 -7.26 -22.80 17.41
N SER A 658 -6.87 -24.04 17.71
CA SER A 658 -6.34 -24.99 16.70
C SER A 658 -7.11 -26.32 16.60
N PHE A 659 -8.43 -26.27 16.43
CA PHE A 659 -9.19 -27.44 15.98
C PHE A 659 -9.98 -27.13 14.70
N ASN A 660 -9.74 -27.93 13.65
CA ASN A 660 -10.47 -27.87 12.38
C ASN A 660 -11.99 -27.85 12.64
N SER A 661 -12.69 -26.94 11.95
CA SER A 661 -14.12 -26.65 12.11
C SER A 661 -15.08 -27.82 11.82
N SER A 662 -14.59 -28.96 11.36
CA SER A 662 -15.39 -30.15 11.05
C SER A 662 -15.74 -31.03 12.26
N SER A 663 -15.24 -30.72 13.47
CA SER A 663 -15.30 -31.65 14.62
C SER A 663 -16.12 -31.17 15.83
N PHE A 664 -16.98 -30.17 15.69
CA PHE A 664 -17.78 -29.70 16.81
C PHE A 664 -19.03 -30.56 17.04
N SER A 665 -19.00 -31.42 18.07
CA SER A 665 -20.23 -31.91 18.68
C SER A 665 -20.71 -30.91 19.76
N PRO A 666 -22.02 -30.67 19.90
CA PRO A 666 -22.58 -29.83 20.97
C PRO A 666 -22.17 -30.27 22.40
N GLU A 667 -21.78 -31.53 22.57
CA GLU A 667 -21.35 -32.09 23.87
C GLU A 667 -19.99 -31.54 24.32
N LEU A 668 -19.07 -31.30 23.38
CA LEU A 668 -17.75 -30.74 23.68
C LEU A 668 -17.87 -29.28 24.20
N ILE A 669 -18.75 -28.49 23.58
CA ILE A 669 -19.03 -27.10 23.98
C ILE A 669 -19.69 -27.05 25.36
N SER A 670 -20.60 -28.00 25.65
CA SER A 670 -21.23 -28.13 26.98
C SER A 670 -20.19 -28.49 28.05
N SER A 671 -19.32 -29.47 27.78
CA SER A 671 -18.26 -29.87 28.71
C SER A 671 -17.32 -28.70 29.04
N HIS A 672 -16.96 -27.90 28.03
CA HIS A 672 -16.11 -26.73 28.21
C HIS A 672 -16.76 -25.67 29.11
N ARG A 673 -18.06 -25.41 28.91
CA ARG A 673 -18.82 -24.46 29.73
C ARG A 673 -18.98 -24.94 31.18
N ASP A 674 -19.17 -26.24 31.38
CA ASP A 674 -19.29 -26.84 32.71
C ASP A 674 -17.94 -26.89 33.45
N MET A 675 -16.83 -27.11 32.73
CA MET A 675 -15.48 -26.97 33.27
C MET A 675 -15.20 -25.54 33.75
N LEU A 676 -15.48 -24.52 32.92
CA LEU A 676 -15.24 -23.11 33.29
C LEU A 676 -16.02 -22.71 34.55
N LYS A 677 -17.28 -23.14 34.69
CA LYS A 677 -18.09 -22.90 35.90
C LYS A 677 -17.51 -23.59 37.15
N GLN A 678 -16.98 -24.80 37.00
CA GLN A 678 -16.38 -25.54 38.11
C GLN A 678 -15.03 -24.95 38.52
N LEU A 679 -14.23 -24.46 37.58
CA LEU A 679 -12.98 -23.73 37.85
C LEU A 679 -13.26 -22.42 38.60
N ASP A 680 -14.32 -21.71 38.22
CA ASP A 680 -14.78 -20.50 38.94
C ASP A 680 -15.11 -20.84 40.41
N THR A 681 -15.83 -21.94 40.62
CA THR A 681 -16.22 -22.44 41.95
C THR A 681 -14.99 -22.87 42.78
N LEU A 682 -13.98 -23.48 42.16
CA LEU A 682 -12.73 -23.85 42.83
C LEU A 682 -11.87 -22.62 43.19
N SER A 683 -11.88 -21.58 42.36
CA SER A 683 -11.19 -20.30 42.62
C SER A 683 -11.70 -19.64 43.91
N GLU A 684 -13.01 -19.67 44.11
CA GLU A 684 -13.67 -19.10 45.30
C GLU A 684 -13.32 -19.87 46.58
N GLN A 685 -13.03 -21.17 46.45
CA GLN A 685 -12.81 -22.07 47.58
C GLN A 685 -11.33 -22.16 48.03
N SER A 686 -10.36 -21.86 47.17
CA SER A 686 -8.96 -22.26 47.40
C SER A 686 -7.91 -21.13 47.40
N LYS A 687 -8.29 -19.84 47.36
CA LYS A 687 -7.36 -18.69 47.13
C LYS A 687 -6.52 -18.81 45.84
N ILE A 688 -6.88 -19.74 44.96
CA ILE A 688 -6.19 -19.97 43.69
C ILE A 688 -6.83 -19.06 42.66
N ILE A 689 -5.99 -18.26 42.02
CA ILE A 689 -6.43 -17.30 41.01
C ILE A 689 -6.42 -18.01 39.66
N PHE A 690 -7.57 -18.54 39.26
CA PHE A 690 -7.81 -18.96 37.88
C PHE A 690 -8.15 -17.71 37.08
N LYS A 691 -7.29 -17.35 36.12
CA LYS A 691 -7.54 -16.21 35.25
C LYS A 691 -7.40 -16.66 33.80
N ASP A 692 -8.43 -16.36 33.02
CA ASP A 692 -8.33 -16.39 31.57
C ASP A 692 -7.11 -15.57 31.14
N PHE A 693 -6.41 -15.96 30.07
CA PHE A 693 -5.15 -15.33 29.68
C PHE A 693 -5.30 -13.80 29.52
N GLU A 694 -6.47 -13.38 29.05
CA GLU A 694 -6.93 -12.00 28.91
C GLU A 694 -7.01 -11.23 30.25
N ASN A 695 -7.36 -11.91 31.35
CA ASN A 695 -7.54 -11.34 32.70
C ASN A 695 -6.26 -11.34 33.55
N VAL A 696 -5.27 -12.20 33.25
CA VAL A 696 -3.93 -12.15 33.85
C VAL A 696 -3.24 -10.84 33.45
N ILE A 697 -3.38 -10.45 32.19
CA ILE A 697 -2.81 -9.22 31.60
C ILE A 697 -3.53 -7.97 32.14
N GLN A 698 -4.83 -8.01 32.41
CA GLN A 698 -5.56 -6.89 33.02
C GLN A 698 -5.07 -6.51 34.44
N SER A 699 -4.43 -7.43 35.19
CA SER A 699 -3.79 -7.09 36.48
C SER A 699 -2.40 -6.47 36.35
N PHE A 700 -1.79 -6.49 35.16
CA PHE A 700 -0.51 -5.85 34.85
C PHE A 700 -0.74 -4.56 34.06
N ASP A 701 -1.16 -3.52 34.77
CA ASP A 701 -1.27 -2.11 34.36
C ASP A 701 -2.21 -1.73 33.19
N LYS A 702 -2.90 -0.60 33.33
CA LYS A 702 -3.97 -0.10 32.43
C LYS A 702 -3.49 0.30 31.03
N ASN A 703 -2.19 0.29 30.75
CA ASN A 703 -1.63 0.68 29.45
C ASN A 703 -1.50 -0.48 28.43
N PHE A 704 -1.83 -1.72 28.82
CA PHE A 704 -1.69 -2.91 27.94
C PHE A 704 -2.99 -3.31 27.20
N GLN A 705 -4.05 -2.53 27.29
CA GLN A 705 -5.43 -2.95 26.99
C GLN A 705 -5.82 -3.22 25.52
N ASN A 706 -4.94 -3.08 24.52
CA ASN A 706 -5.34 -3.23 23.11
C ASN A 706 -4.45 -4.18 22.30
N ARG A 707 -4.21 -5.41 22.77
CA ARG A 707 -3.42 -6.40 22.02
C ARG A 707 -3.83 -7.83 22.36
N PHE A 708 -4.85 -8.39 21.68
CA PHE A 708 -4.90 -9.83 21.35
C PHE A 708 -6.09 -10.12 20.43
N TYR A 709 -5.81 -10.57 19.20
CA TYR A 709 -6.64 -11.47 18.38
C TYR A 709 -5.78 -11.83 17.19
N CYS A 710 -5.51 -13.13 16.96
CA CYS A 710 -5.06 -13.59 15.64
C CYS A 710 -5.18 -15.12 15.51
N ASP A 711 -5.86 -15.52 14.45
CA ASP A 711 -5.87 -16.88 13.89
C ASP A 711 -4.64 -17.14 13.00
N LEU A 712 -4.31 -18.43 12.88
CA LEU A 712 -3.54 -19.03 11.81
C LEU A 712 -4.52 -19.84 10.95
N PHE A 713 -4.65 -19.51 9.66
CA PHE A 713 -5.18 -20.45 8.65
C PHE A 713 -4.22 -20.56 7.46
N PRO A 714 -4.19 -21.72 6.78
CA PRO A 714 -3.40 -21.96 5.59
C PRO A 714 -4.02 -21.25 4.38
N PHE A 715 -3.17 -20.73 3.50
CA PHE A 715 -3.53 -20.28 2.16
C PHE A 715 -4.17 -21.42 1.35
N SER A 716 -5.49 -21.35 1.13
CA SER A 716 -6.10 -21.89 -0.08
C SER A 716 -7.50 -21.30 -0.28
N CYS A 717 -7.63 -20.54 -1.37
CA CYS A 717 -8.87 -20.09 -2.00
C CYS A 717 -9.66 -19.02 -1.24
N PHE A 718 -9.56 -17.75 -1.68
CA PHE A 718 -10.65 -16.77 -1.86
C PHE A 718 -10.04 -15.38 -2.02
N ASN A 719 -9.95 -14.90 -3.27
CA ASN A 719 -9.82 -13.47 -3.56
C ASN A 719 -11.21 -12.93 -3.90
N PHE A 720 -11.48 -11.71 -3.42
CA PHE A 720 -12.69 -10.93 -3.66
C PHE A 720 -13.03 -10.84 -5.15
N MET A 721 -14.25 -11.24 -5.53
CA MET A 721 -14.86 -10.92 -6.82
C MET A 721 -15.94 -9.85 -6.61
N TYR A 722 -15.93 -8.82 -7.45
CA TYR A 722 -16.99 -7.80 -7.48
C TYR A 722 -18.23 -8.35 -8.20
N GLY A 723 -19.40 -7.73 -7.98
CA GLY A 723 -20.71 -8.24 -8.42
C GLY A 723 -20.85 -8.59 -9.91
N GLU A 724 -20.10 -7.96 -10.81
CA GLU A 724 -20.11 -8.29 -12.26
C GLU A 724 -19.33 -9.58 -12.59
N GLU A 725 -18.31 -9.93 -11.79
CA GLU A 725 -17.51 -11.14 -11.95
C GLU A 725 -18.27 -12.38 -11.42
N ILE A 726 -19.18 -12.18 -10.45
CA ILE A 726 -20.10 -13.20 -9.95
C ILE A 726 -21.12 -13.59 -11.02
N GLU A 727 -21.64 -12.65 -11.80
CA GLU A 727 -22.56 -12.95 -12.91
C GLU A 727 -21.86 -13.69 -14.06
N MET A 728 -20.61 -13.35 -14.34
CA MET A 728 -19.78 -14.08 -15.32
C MET A 728 -19.38 -15.48 -14.83
N ALA A 729 -19.05 -15.64 -13.54
CA ALA A 729 -18.74 -16.94 -12.95
C ALA A 729 -19.99 -17.84 -12.83
N LEU A 730 -21.16 -17.26 -12.54
CA LEU A 730 -22.45 -17.96 -12.58
C LEU A 730 -22.77 -18.42 -14.00
N ALA A 731 -22.51 -17.62 -15.03
CA ALA A 731 -22.70 -18.02 -16.43
C ALA A 731 -21.75 -19.15 -16.88
N ALA A 732 -20.64 -19.38 -16.16
CA ALA A 732 -19.63 -20.40 -16.45
C ALA A 732 -19.70 -21.65 -15.55
N ALA A 733 -20.48 -21.62 -14.45
CA ALA A 733 -20.62 -22.73 -13.51
C ALA A 733 -21.57 -23.83 -14.00
N SER A 734 -21.41 -25.04 -13.50
CA SER A 734 -22.32 -26.15 -13.80
C SER A 734 -23.70 -25.93 -13.15
N LEU A 735 -24.75 -26.51 -13.74
CA LEU A 735 -26.13 -26.35 -13.28
C LEU A 735 -26.34 -26.84 -11.82
N GLU A 736 -25.50 -27.78 -11.38
CA GLU A 736 -25.54 -28.36 -10.03
C GLU A 736 -24.98 -27.39 -8.97
N GLU A 737 -23.90 -26.67 -9.31
CA GLU A 737 -23.29 -25.63 -8.45
C GLU A 737 -24.18 -24.38 -8.32
N GLN A 738 -24.86 -23.99 -9.40
CA GLN A 738 -25.85 -22.91 -9.35
C GLN A 738 -27.02 -23.24 -8.41
N THR A 739 -27.43 -24.51 -8.36
CA THR A 739 -28.56 -24.97 -7.55
C THR A 739 -28.22 -25.04 -6.06
N GLU A 740 -26.99 -25.42 -5.69
CA GLU A 740 -26.55 -25.40 -4.29
C GLU A 740 -26.34 -23.99 -3.75
N MET A 741 -25.78 -23.08 -4.56
CA MET A 741 -25.53 -21.71 -4.14
C MET A 741 -26.83 -20.90 -4.00
N GLN A 742 -27.84 -21.20 -4.80
CA GLN A 742 -29.19 -20.63 -4.64
C GLN A 742 -29.87 -21.11 -3.35
N LYS A 743 -29.74 -22.39 -2.99
CA LYS A 743 -30.25 -22.94 -1.70
C LYS A 743 -29.58 -22.32 -0.49
N PHE A 744 -28.28 -22.00 -0.59
CA PHE A 744 -27.54 -21.32 0.46
C PHE A 744 -28.06 -19.88 0.70
N ASN A 745 -28.25 -19.10 -0.38
CA ASN A 745 -28.79 -17.74 -0.27
C ASN A 745 -30.23 -17.72 0.29
N GLU A 746 -31.10 -18.62 -0.16
CA GLU A 746 -32.48 -18.71 0.33
C GLU A 746 -32.56 -19.13 1.82
N SER A 747 -31.54 -19.81 2.36
CA SER A 747 -31.50 -20.26 3.76
C SER A 747 -30.84 -19.27 4.72
N VAL A 748 -29.84 -18.51 4.27
CA VAL A 748 -28.94 -17.74 5.16
C VAL A 748 -29.27 -16.25 5.17
N GLU A 749 -29.74 -15.69 4.06
CA GLU A 749 -30.05 -14.26 3.92
C GLU A 749 -31.16 -13.79 4.89
N PRO A 750 -32.25 -14.54 5.14
CA PRO A 750 -33.25 -14.15 6.13
C PRO A 750 -32.71 -14.15 7.57
N GLN A 751 -31.75 -15.03 7.88
CA GLN A 751 -31.16 -15.14 9.23
C GLN A 751 -30.17 -14.00 9.49
N LEU A 752 -29.41 -13.59 8.48
CA LEU A 752 -28.53 -12.42 8.54
C LEU A 752 -29.33 -11.12 8.67
N GLN A 753 -30.48 -11.00 8.00
CA GLN A 753 -31.38 -9.85 8.15
C GLN A 753 -31.96 -9.74 9.57
N ILE A 754 -32.28 -10.86 10.21
CA ILE A 754 -32.76 -10.90 11.61
C ILE A 754 -31.63 -10.49 12.57
N LEU A 755 -30.41 -10.97 12.35
CA LEU A 755 -29.24 -10.62 13.16
C LEU A 755 -28.88 -9.14 13.02
N TRP A 756 -28.91 -8.58 11.80
CA TRP A 756 -28.65 -7.16 11.58
C TRP A 756 -29.72 -6.26 12.19
N SER A 757 -30.99 -6.65 12.09
CA SER A 757 -32.10 -5.91 12.72
C SER A 757 -31.99 -5.93 14.25
N SER A 758 -31.56 -7.06 14.84
CA SER A 758 -31.34 -7.19 16.29
C SER A 758 -30.14 -6.38 16.78
N ALA A 759 -29.05 -6.33 16.00
CA ALA A 759 -27.88 -5.52 16.30
C ALA A 759 -28.18 -4.01 16.21
N ALA A 760 -28.90 -3.58 15.18
CA ALA A 760 -29.31 -2.18 15.01
C ALA A 760 -30.22 -1.70 16.16
N ALA A 761 -31.15 -2.55 16.62
CA ALA A 761 -32.01 -2.26 17.77
C ALA A 761 -31.21 -2.07 19.06
N LYS A 762 -30.24 -2.95 19.34
CA LYS A 762 -29.35 -2.83 20.51
C LYS A 762 -28.44 -1.60 20.47
N ILE A 763 -27.94 -1.23 19.30
CA ILE A 763 -27.12 -0.02 19.13
C ILE A 763 -27.98 1.22 19.44
N THR A 764 -29.23 1.25 18.96
CA THR A 764 -30.17 2.36 19.22
C THR A 764 -30.50 2.48 20.72
N GLU A 765 -30.73 1.35 21.40
CA GLU A 765 -30.96 1.30 22.85
C GLU A 765 -29.76 1.84 23.66
N VAL A 766 -28.53 1.54 23.22
CA VAL A 766 -27.30 2.07 23.85
C VAL A 766 -27.18 3.58 23.65
N PHE A 767 -27.51 4.10 22.46
CA PHE A 767 -27.49 5.55 22.20
C PHE A 767 -28.57 6.31 22.99
N ASP A 768 -29.78 5.76 23.12
CA ASP A 768 -30.85 6.35 23.92
C ASP A 768 -30.51 6.36 25.43
N ASN A 769 -29.78 5.36 25.91
CA ASN A 769 -29.31 5.29 27.30
C ASN A 769 -28.13 6.25 27.57
N PHE A 770 -27.33 6.59 26.55
CA PHE A 770 -26.29 7.62 26.65
C PHE A 770 -26.89 9.03 26.66
N SER A 771 -27.90 9.29 25.83
CA SER A 771 -28.62 10.57 25.76
C SER A 771 -29.34 10.93 27.07
N LYS A 772 -29.87 9.94 27.79
CA LYS A 772 -30.57 10.13 29.08
C LYS A 772 -29.64 10.32 30.30
N LYS A 773 -28.32 10.19 30.13
CA LYS A 773 -27.33 10.36 31.22
C LYS A 773 -26.57 11.69 31.17
N SER A 774 -26.90 12.57 30.21
CA SER A 774 -26.28 13.90 30.09
C SER A 774 -27.19 15.06 30.54
N ASP A 775 -28.23 14.80 31.33
CA ASP A 775 -29.01 15.80 32.08
C ASP A 775 -28.85 15.60 33.60
#